data_AF-A0A6B0RUD5-F1
#
_entry.id   AF-A0A6B0RUD5-F1
#
_cell.length_a   1.000
_cell.length_b   1.000
_cell.length_c   1.000
_cell.angle_alpha   90.00
_cell.angle_beta   90.00
_cell.angle_gamma   90.00
#
_symmetry.space_group_name_H-M   'P 1'
#
loop_
_entity.id
_entity.type
_entity.pdbx_description
1 polymer ?
#
loop_
_entity_poly.entity_id
_entity_poly.type
_entity_poly.pdbx_seq_one_letter_code
_entity_poly.pdbx_strand_id
1 'polypeptide(L)'
;MASGTAGRARRRVRVVHPAAARTRSAEDWWWDRLAPSGSGYHLLQSDSMLLVLPGPGPARPRAQRRAARRAQRLRSPGSRAAEAKPRTAPAPTPLQEPDPGWGDRVPLEILLQIFGLLVAADGPIPFLGRAARVCRRWNEAASQPALWHTLTLSPPLAGRPAKSGAKAEKKLLSSLEWLMPNRFSQLQRLTLIHWKSQLHSVLKLVSESCPRLSFLKLSDCHGVTPDALIMLAKACPQLHSLDIQHSMVESTAVVSFLEEAGPRMQKLWLTYNSQTTAILGALLGSCCPQLQVLEVSTGLNHNITPLQLPVEALQKGCPQLQVLRLLNLMWLPKPSGRAMTPGPGFPSLEELCLASSTCNFVSNEVLGRLLHGSPHLRLLDLRGCARITPAGLHDLPCQELEQLHLGLYGMSDRLTLAKEGSPLLTQKWCHSLRELDLSGQGFSEKDLEQALAAFSGTPGGSHLALCSLNLRGTRVTPGTVSSVISSCPGLRYLNLESCRCLPRGLKRAYRGPEEVQWPAGVIRARDAPKGRFSGLPTTSSGKPFQLWAQGLFCTERSLARRLKNNSFYPFMQQQPNVFVLEYYLDTLWKGTLLFIVCILLISFGLVSEVQKQETWGFPAYGVGVGLWLMISSLPRRRLVLNHARGVYHFSIQGRTVCQGPMHLVYVRLALNSDAYRRCFFQLVLCGHKLEPLVLVQLSERYEQMEYLGRYIARKLNINYFDCLATSYRHVVRHWPLGTTFSPGIVLRKTGAYGGNPQWDPDV
;
A
#
# COMPACT_ATOMS: atom_id res chain seq x y z
N MET A 1 28.72 -60.95 41.67
CA MET A 1 28.34 -60.68 43.07
C MET A 1 28.22 -59.17 43.25
N ALA A 2 27.13 -58.72 43.91
CA ALA A 2 26.83 -57.41 44.57
C ALA A 2 27.49 -56.12 44.03
N SER A 3 26.90 -54.94 43.90
CA SER A 3 25.74 -54.22 44.49
C SER A 3 25.64 -52.90 43.66
N GLY A 4 24.54 -52.17 43.45
CA GLY A 4 23.44 -51.81 44.32
C GLY A 4 23.61 -50.36 44.83
N THR A 5 23.22 -49.33 44.05
CA THR A 5 22.87 -48.00 44.59
C THR A 5 21.75 -47.32 43.79
N ALA A 6 20.80 -46.77 44.53
CA ALA A 6 19.54 -46.20 44.07
C ALA A 6 19.62 -44.67 43.86
N GLY A 7 18.86 -44.15 42.90
CA GLY A 7 18.65 -42.71 42.70
C GLY A 7 17.20 -42.39 42.35
N ARG A 8 16.44 -41.90 43.35
CA ARG A 8 15.05 -41.41 43.23
C ARG A 8 14.98 -40.15 42.34
N ALA A 9 14.23 -40.20 41.23
CA ALA A 9 13.85 -39.02 40.47
C ALA A 9 12.40 -38.59 40.79
N ARG A 10 12.24 -37.40 41.36
CA ARG A 10 10.95 -36.75 41.66
C ARG A 10 10.22 -36.37 40.35
N ARG A 11 9.04 -36.95 40.11
CA ARG A 11 8.05 -36.48 39.11
C ARG A 11 7.45 -35.15 39.58
N ARG A 12 7.73 -34.04 38.87
CA ARG A 12 6.91 -32.82 38.93
C ARG A 12 5.80 -32.93 37.89
N VAL A 13 4.55 -32.97 38.37
CA VAL A 13 3.33 -32.88 37.57
C VAL A 13 3.25 -31.47 36.99
N ARG A 14 3.26 -31.35 35.65
CA ARG A 14 3.05 -30.09 34.95
C ARG A 14 1.57 -29.95 34.67
N VAL A 15 0.91 -29.06 35.42
CA VAL A 15 -0.49 -28.67 35.20
C VAL A 15 -0.58 -27.98 33.84
N VAL A 16 -1.39 -28.53 32.94
CA VAL A 16 -1.68 -27.94 31.61
C VAL A 16 -2.91 -27.04 31.76
N HIS A 17 -2.74 -25.73 31.54
CA HIS A 17 -3.88 -24.82 31.36
C HIS A 17 -4.58 -25.10 30.01
N PRO A 18 -5.92 -25.05 29.91
CA PRO A 18 -6.61 -25.20 28.65
C PRO A 18 -6.24 -24.05 27.70
N ALA A 19 -5.82 -24.39 26.49
CA ALA A 19 -5.56 -23.43 25.43
C ALA A 19 -6.85 -22.68 25.07
N ALA A 20 -6.75 -21.35 24.98
CA ALA A 20 -7.82 -20.48 24.50
C ALA A 20 -8.35 -20.95 23.14
N ALA A 21 -9.69 -20.97 23.02
CA ALA A 21 -10.40 -21.35 21.80
C ALA A 21 -10.01 -20.44 20.62
N ARG A 22 -9.60 -21.06 19.51
CA ARG A 22 -9.22 -20.38 18.27
C ARG A 22 -10.47 -19.87 17.53
N THR A 23 -10.45 -18.59 17.15
CA THR A 23 -11.39 -17.97 16.21
C THR A 23 -11.27 -18.62 14.82
N ARG A 24 -12.40 -19.07 14.25
CA ARG A 24 -12.48 -19.41 12.81
C ARG A 24 -12.32 -18.14 11.99
N SER A 25 -11.60 -18.20 10.86
CA SER A 25 -11.52 -17.07 9.91
C SER A 25 -12.91 -16.82 9.32
N ALA A 26 -13.26 -15.55 9.09
CA ALA A 26 -14.50 -15.15 8.43
C ALA A 26 -14.65 -15.76 7.02
N GLU A 27 -13.54 -16.23 6.44
CA GLU A 27 -13.47 -16.80 5.09
C GLU A 27 -13.92 -18.26 5.00
N ASP A 28 -13.70 -19.07 6.03
CA ASP A 28 -14.18 -20.47 6.04
C ASP A 28 -15.70 -20.57 6.21
N TRP A 29 -16.32 -19.47 6.63
CA TRP A 29 -17.70 -19.41 7.08
C TRP A 29 -18.71 -19.24 5.93
N TRP A 30 -18.30 -18.61 4.81
CA TRP A 30 -19.22 -18.32 3.70
C TRP A 30 -19.42 -19.48 2.71
N TRP A 31 -18.40 -20.31 2.50
CA TRP A 31 -18.48 -21.47 1.59
C TRP A 31 -19.53 -22.50 2.02
N ASP A 32 -19.65 -22.74 3.33
CA ASP A 32 -20.54 -23.75 3.90
C ASP A 32 -22.04 -23.40 3.78
N ARG A 33 -22.40 -22.19 3.30
CA ARG A 33 -23.80 -21.72 3.22
C ARG A 33 -24.25 -21.20 1.86
N LEU A 34 -23.37 -21.21 0.86
CA LEU A 34 -23.73 -20.94 -0.54
C LEU A 34 -24.28 -22.19 -1.27
N ALA A 35 -24.05 -23.39 -0.73
CA ALA A 35 -24.64 -24.65 -1.19
C ALA A 35 -25.93 -24.98 -0.40
N PRO A 36 -26.95 -25.62 -1.00
CA PRO A 36 -28.16 -26.04 -0.31
C PRO A 36 -27.83 -27.10 0.74
N SER A 37 -28.38 -26.95 1.95
CA SER A 37 -28.14 -27.86 3.07
C SER A 37 -28.87 -29.20 2.88
N GLY A 38 -28.15 -30.20 2.36
CA GLY A 38 -28.53 -31.63 2.35
C GLY A 38 -27.90 -32.46 3.50
N SER A 39 -27.15 -31.85 4.41
CA SER A 39 -26.67 -32.49 5.66
C SER A 39 -27.44 -31.89 6.85
N GLY A 40 -28.63 -32.44 7.12
CA GLY A 40 -29.62 -31.81 8.01
C GLY A 40 -29.07 -31.40 9.37
N TYR A 41 -29.37 -30.16 9.79
CA TYR A 41 -29.72 -29.74 11.16
C TYR A 41 -30.39 -28.35 11.08
N HIS A 42 -31.41 -28.15 11.91
CA HIS A 42 -32.27 -26.95 11.96
C HIS A 42 -31.63 -25.76 12.68
N LEU A 43 -32.16 -24.56 12.39
CA LEU A 43 -31.89 -23.30 13.08
C LEU A 43 -32.48 -23.30 14.51
N LEU A 44 -31.75 -22.72 15.45
CA LEU A 44 -32.34 -21.97 16.56
C LEU A 44 -31.51 -20.74 16.89
N GLN A 45 -32.22 -19.63 17.05
CA GLN A 45 -31.78 -18.26 17.26
C GLN A 45 -31.22 -18.06 18.68
N SER A 46 -30.11 -17.33 18.79
CA SER A 46 -29.87 -16.20 19.71
C SER A 46 -28.37 -16.00 19.95
N ASP A 47 -28.04 -14.79 20.39
CA ASP A 47 -26.77 -14.11 20.24
C ASP A 47 -25.53 -14.79 20.85
N SER A 48 -24.42 -14.56 20.16
CA SER A 48 -23.04 -14.63 20.67
C SER A 48 -22.50 -15.98 21.16
N MET A 49 -21.38 -16.38 20.53
CA MET A 49 -20.33 -17.30 21.00
C MET A 49 -20.46 -18.82 20.73
N LEU A 50 -19.35 -19.34 20.18
CA LEU A 50 -18.81 -20.71 20.23
C LEU A 50 -19.58 -21.86 19.55
N LEU A 51 -18.91 -22.50 18.58
CA LEU A 51 -19.25 -23.84 18.10
C LEU A 51 -18.14 -24.81 18.54
N VAL A 52 -18.45 -25.61 19.56
CA VAL A 52 -17.70 -26.81 19.96
C VAL A 52 -17.98 -27.91 18.92
N LEU A 53 -16.93 -28.53 18.38
CA LEU A 53 -17.02 -29.78 17.63
C LEU A 53 -16.52 -30.92 18.54
N PRO A 54 -17.26 -32.01 18.75
CA PRO A 54 -16.63 -33.30 18.99
C PRO A 54 -16.13 -33.82 17.63
N GLY A 55 -14.82 -34.02 17.52
CA GLY A 55 -14.21 -34.64 16.35
C GLY A 55 -14.57 -36.13 16.21
N PRO A 56 -14.36 -36.74 15.03
CA PRO A 56 -14.58 -38.16 14.84
C PRO A 56 -13.43 -38.97 15.44
N GLY A 57 -13.73 -39.85 16.39
CA GLY A 57 -12.86 -40.93 16.85
C GLY A 57 -13.39 -42.29 16.39
N PRO A 58 -12.55 -43.33 16.28
CA PRO A 58 -12.74 -44.46 15.37
C PRO A 58 -13.77 -45.49 15.88
N ALA A 59 -14.32 -46.24 14.92
CA ALA A 59 -15.30 -47.29 15.13
C ALA A 59 -14.75 -48.48 15.96
N ARG A 60 -15.52 -48.93 16.96
CA ARG A 60 -15.45 -50.28 17.58
C ARG A 60 -16.85 -50.76 18.01
N PRO A 61 -17.07 -52.07 18.15
CA PRO A 61 -18.26 -52.77 17.62
C PRO A 61 -19.48 -52.88 18.54
N ARG A 62 -20.62 -53.17 17.91
CA ARG A 62 -21.94 -53.46 18.48
C ARG A 62 -21.90 -54.66 19.45
N ALA A 63 -21.74 -54.43 20.74
CA ALA A 63 -22.02 -55.46 21.77
C ALA A 63 -22.60 -54.95 23.10
N GLN A 64 -22.64 -53.63 23.37
CA GLN A 64 -23.06 -53.12 24.69
C GLN A 64 -24.43 -52.42 24.74
N ARG A 65 -25.24 -52.50 23.68
CA ARG A 65 -26.60 -51.93 23.66
C ARG A 65 -27.70 -52.82 24.27
N ARG A 66 -27.36 -54.02 24.78
CA ARG A 66 -28.34 -54.93 25.42
C ARG A 66 -28.33 -54.93 26.96
N ALA A 67 -27.41 -54.22 27.62
CA ALA A 67 -27.34 -54.20 29.09
C ALA A 67 -28.13 -53.05 29.75
N ALA A 68 -28.33 -51.91 29.08
CA ALA A 68 -28.98 -50.73 29.69
C ALA A 68 -30.52 -50.70 29.57
N ARG A 69 -31.15 -51.64 28.84
CA ARG A 69 -32.62 -51.74 28.72
C ARG A 69 -33.25 -52.78 29.66
N ARG A 70 -32.45 -53.47 30.49
CA ARG A 70 -32.94 -54.46 31.46
C ARG A 70 -33.03 -53.94 32.90
N ALA A 71 -32.69 -52.67 33.15
CA ALA A 71 -32.67 -52.06 34.49
C ALA A 71 -33.79 -51.03 34.75
N GLN A 72 -34.82 -50.94 33.89
CA GLN A 72 -35.99 -50.07 34.09
C GLN A 72 -37.34 -50.81 34.12
N ARG A 73 -37.32 -52.13 34.36
CA ARG A 73 -38.50 -52.90 34.75
C ARG A 73 -38.28 -53.46 36.16
N LEU A 74 -38.65 -52.67 37.16
CA LEU A 74 -39.17 -53.13 38.46
C LEU A 74 -39.64 -51.89 39.23
N ARG A 75 -40.96 -51.69 39.27
CA ARG A 75 -41.66 -50.85 40.23
C ARG A 75 -41.75 -51.62 41.56
N SER A 76 -41.75 -50.90 42.68
CA SER A 76 -42.48 -51.28 43.90
C SER A 76 -43.29 -50.07 44.41
N PRO A 77 -44.44 -50.28 45.08
CA PRO A 77 -45.47 -49.27 45.26
C PRO A 77 -45.52 -48.69 46.68
N GLY A 78 -45.97 -47.44 46.83
CA GLY A 78 -46.18 -46.86 48.18
C GLY A 78 -46.77 -45.45 48.22
N SER A 79 -48.07 -45.41 48.52
CA SER A 79 -48.85 -44.34 49.18
C SER A 79 -49.29 -43.07 48.43
N ARG A 80 -50.60 -43.10 48.16
CA ARG A 80 -51.68 -42.13 48.49
C ARG A 80 -51.76 -40.79 47.76
N ALA A 81 -52.99 -40.60 47.25
CA ALA A 81 -53.54 -39.47 46.53
C ALA A 81 -53.89 -38.28 47.44
N ALA A 82 -53.97 -37.09 46.85
CA ALA A 82 -55.02 -36.11 47.12
C ALA A 82 -55.25 -35.26 45.85
N GLU A 83 -56.52 -35.21 45.42
CA GLU A 83 -57.03 -34.49 44.27
C GLU A 83 -57.02 -32.95 44.45
N ALA A 84 -56.82 -32.22 43.36
CA ALA A 84 -57.44 -30.91 43.16
C ALA A 84 -57.74 -30.69 41.65
N LYS A 85 -58.99 -30.30 41.36
CA LYS A 85 -59.61 -30.11 40.03
C LYS A 85 -59.05 -28.88 39.25
N PRO A 86 -59.32 -28.78 37.92
CA PRO A 86 -58.58 -27.94 36.98
C PRO A 86 -59.10 -26.49 36.86
N ARG A 87 -58.22 -25.53 36.56
CA ARG A 87 -58.61 -24.19 36.04
C ARG A 87 -58.27 -24.10 34.54
N THR A 88 -59.29 -23.72 33.78
CA THR A 88 -59.35 -23.51 32.34
C THR A 88 -58.39 -22.40 31.87
N ALA A 89 -57.63 -22.68 30.80
CA ALA A 89 -56.86 -21.68 30.06
C ALA A 89 -57.72 -21.09 28.91
N PRO A 90 -57.65 -19.77 28.64
CA PRO A 90 -58.45 -19.15 27.58
C PRO A 90 -57.91 -19.46 26.18
N ALA A 91 -58.81 -19.42 25.19
CA ALA A 91 -58.58 -19.76 23.79
C ALA A 91 -57.54 -18.85 23.09
N PRO A 92 -56.80 -19.36 22.09
CA PRO A 92 -55.76 -18.59 21.39
C PRO A 92 -56.35 -17.57 20.41
N THR A 93 -55.89 -16.32 20.50
CA THR A 93 -56.12 -15.25 19.53
C THR A 93 -55.42 -15.56 18.20
N PRO A 94 -55.94 -15.13 17.02
CA PRO A 94 -55.34 -15.45 15.73
C PRO A 94 -53.98 -14.77 15.58
N LEU A 95 -52.94 -15.54 15.21
CA LEU A 95 -51.62 -15.00 14.91
C LEU A 95 -51.71 -14.14 13.64
N GLN A 96 -51.46 -12.84 13.80
CA GLN A 96 -51.25 -11.90 12.70
C GLN A 96 -49.96 -12.32 11.97
N GLU A 97 -50.04 -12.55 10.65
CA GLU A 97 -48.86 -12.92 9.85
C GLU A 97 -47.78 -11.83 9.95
N PRO A 98 -46.49 -12.20 10.10
CA PRO A 98 -45.41 -11.22 10.23
C PRO A 98 -45.32 -10.39 8.95
N ASP A 99 -45.43 -9.06 9.10
CA ASP A 99 -45.35 -8.08 8.01
C ASP A 99 -44.09 -8.34 7.16
N PRO A 100 -44.21 -8.63 5.84
CA PRO A 100 -43.06 -8.86 5.00
C PRO A 100 -42.21 -7.59 4.98
N GLY A 101 -41.01 -7.69 5.56
CA GLY A 101 -40.07 -6.59 5.67
C GLY A 101 -39.79 -5.95 4.30
N TRP A 102 -39.32 -4.70 4.29
CA TRP A 102 -39.09 -3.92 3.07
C TRP A 102 -38.33 -4.68 1.96
N GLY A 103 -37.40 -5.58 2.32
CA GLY A 103 -36.64 -6.41 1.36
C GLY A 103 -37.49 -7.40 0.56
N ASP A 104 -38.65 -7.79 1.08
CA ASP A 104 -39.64 -8.63 0.40
C ASP A 104 -40.64 -7.81 -0.41
N ARG A 105 -40.55 -6.47 -0.41
CA ARG A 105 -41.41 -5.56 -1.22
C ARG A 105 -40.73 -5.09 -2.52
N VAL A 106 -39.40 -5.18 -2.61
CA VAL A 106 -38.63 -4.73 -3.79
C VAL A 106 -38.66 -5.81 -4.88
N PRO A 107 -39.03 -5.49 -6.14
CA PRO A 107 -38.95 -6.43 -7.26
C PRO A 107 -37.56 -7.05 -7.44
N LEU A 108 -37.50 -8.30 -7.91
CA LEU A 108 -36.24 -9.04 -8.02
C LEU A 108 -35.28 -8.31 -8.98
N GLU A 109 -35.83 -7.75 -10.05
CA GLU A 109 -35.11 -7.02 -11.10
C GLU A 109 -34.37 -5.80 -10.53
N ILE A 110 -35.01 -5.09 -9.61
CA ILE A 110 -34.41 -3.92 -8.94
C ILE A 110 -33.32 -4.36 -7.97
N LEU A 111 -33.53 -5.45 -7.22
CA LEU A 111 -32.48 -6.03 -6.38
C LEU A 111 -31.27 -6.46 -7.20
N LEU A 112 -31.48 -7.05 -8.38
CA LEU A 112 -30.40 -7.42 -9.29
C LEU A 112 -29.62 -6.22 -9.82
N GLN A 113 -30.30 -5.11 -10.13
CA GLN A 113 -29.62 -3.87 -10.53
C GLN A 113 -28.78 -3.30 -9.39
N ILE A 114 -29.34 -3.22 -8.18
CA ILE A 114 -28.64 -2.73 -6.98
C ILE A 114 -27.42 -3.62 -6.69
N PHE A 115 -27.61 -4.93 -6.68
CA PHE A 115 -26.52 -5.87 -6.43
C PHE A 115 -25.48 -5.82 -7.55
N GLY A 116 -25.92 -5.66 -8.80
CA GLY A 116 -25.03 -5.51 -9.96
C GLY A 116 -24.11 -4.29 -9.83
N LEU A 117 -24.61 -3.14 -9.37
CA LEU A 117 -23.79 -1.96 -9.11
C LEU A 117 -22.75 -2.21 -8.01
N LEU A 118 -23.13 -2.88 -6.92
CA LEU A 118 -22.22 -3.22 -5.83
C LEU A 118 -21.15 -4.24 -6.26
N VAL A 119 -21.56 -5.25 -7.03
CA VAL A 119 -20.65 -6.24 -7.62
C VAL A 119 -19.69 -5.59 -8.60
N ALA A 120 -20.14 -4.62 -9.39
CA ALA A 120 -19.28 -3.89 -10.32
C ALA A 120 -18.22 -3.04 -9.62
N ALA A 121 -18.53 -2.50 -8.43
CA ALA A 121 -17.61 -1.70 -7.63
C ALA A 121 -16.61 -2.55 -6.82
N ASP A 122 -17.12 -3.52 -6.05
CA ASP A 122 -16.34 -4.23 -5.03
C ASP A 122 -16.11 -5.73 -5.32
N GLY A 123 -16.70 -6.25 -6.41
CA GLY A 123 -16.73 -7.68 -6.73
C GLY A 123 -17.83 -8.44 -5.98
N PRO A 124 -18.14 -9.68 -6.41
CA PRO A 124 -19.25 -10.45 -5.85
C PRO A 124 -18.95 -11.05 -4.48
N ILE A 125 -17.69 -11.31 -4.17
CA ILE A 125 -17.25 -11.86 -2.88
C ILE A 125 -16.55 -10.74 -2.10
N PRO A 126 -16.91 -10.52 -0.81
CA PRO A 126 -17.83 -11.30 0.01
C PRO A 126 -19.30 -10.83 -0.01
N PHE A 127 -19.65 -9.83 -0.83
CA PHE A 127 -20.95 -9.16 -0.78
C PHE A 127 -22.13 -10.10 -1.00
N LEU A 128 -22.19 -10.84 -2.12
CA LEU A 128 -23.31 -11.72 -2.46
C LEU A 128 -23.49 -12.83 -1.44
N GLY A 129 -22.39 -13.35 -0.87
CA GLY A 129 -22.43 -14.32 0.23
C GLY A 129 -23.05 -13.74 1.51
N ARG A 130 -22.94 -12.44 1.76
CA ARG A 130 -23.61 -11.75 2.87
C ARG A 130 -25.06 -11.43 2.52
N ALA A 131 -25.32 -10.91 1.32
CA ALA A 131 -26.66 -10.56 0.84
C ALA A 131 -27.58 -11.79 0.83
N ALA A 132 -27.06 -12.95 0.44
CA ALA A 132 -27.81 -14.20 0.42
C ALA A 132 -28.33 -14.66 1.79
N ARG A 133 -27.88 -14.03 2.88
CA ARG A 133 -28.26 -14.36 4.26
C ARG A 133 -29.29 -13.42 4.86
N VAL A 134 -29.71 -12.39 4.14
CA VAL A 134 -30.59 -11.34 4.69
C VAL A 134 -32.04 -11.84 4.74
N CYS A 135 -32.61 -12.19 3.58
CA CYS A 135 -33.94 -12.80 3.47
C CYS A 135 -33.99 -13.77 2.27
N ARG A 136 -35.13 -14.45 2.07
CA ARG A 136 -35.32 -15.38 0.94
C ARG A 136 -35.20 -14.67 -0.41
N ARG A 137 -35.79 -13.49 -0.54
CA ARG A 137 -35.77 -12.70 -1.78
C ARG A 137 -34.35 -12.22 -2.13
N TRP A 138 -33.57 -11.84 -1.12
CA TRP A 138 -32.15 -11.49 -1.30
C TRP A 138 -31.27 -12.71 -1.59
N ASN A 139 -31.61 -13.87 -1.02
CA ASN A 139 -30.97 -15.13 -1.40
C ASN A 139 -31.22 -15.44 -2.86
N GLU A 140 -32.46 -15.37 -3.33
CA GLU A 140 -32.82 -15.56 -4.74
C GLU A 140 -32.09 -14.55 -5.66
N ALA A 141 -32.05 -13.27 -5.30
CA ALA A 141 -31.32 -12.25 -6.04
C ALA A 141 -29.82 -12.56 -6.11
N ALA A 142 -29.17 -12.81 -4.97
CA ALA A 142 -27.76 -13.19 -4.90
C ALA A 142 -27.46 -14.54 -5.57
N SER A 143 -28.49 -15.30 -5.92
CA SER A 143 -28.38 -16.58 -6.61
C SER A 143 -28.32 -16.50 -8.12
N GLN A 144 -28.67 -15.35 -8.68
CA GLN A 144 -28.72 -15.21 -10.13
C GLN A 144 -27.32 -15.30 -10.75
N PRO A 145 -27.09 -16.19 -11.74
CA PRO A 145 -25.80 -16.31 -12.42
C PRO A 145 -25.29 -15.00 -13.02
N ALA A 146 -26.19 -14.08 -13.38
CA ALA A 146 -25.86 -12.75 -13.89
C ALA A 146 -25.08 -11.86 -12.90
N LEU A 147 -25.03 -12.20 -11.61
CA LEU A 147 -24.21 -11.49 -10.62
C LEU A 147 -22.82 -12.13 -10.44
N TRP A 148 -22.57 -13.29 -11.05
CA TRP A 148 -21.35 -14.10 -10.86
C TRP A 148 -20.44 -14.14 -12.10
N HIS A 149 -20.43 -13.08 -12.92
CA HIS A 149 -19.58 -12.98 -14.11
C HIS A 149 -18.07 -12.98 -13.80
N THR A 150 -17.68 -12.55 -12.60
CA THR A 150 -16.27 -12.52 -12.16
C THR A 150 -16.13 -13.28 -10.85
N LEU A 151 -15.16 -14.18 -10.75
CA LEU A 151 -14.96 -15.00 -9.56
C LEU A 151 -13.47 -15.06 -9.21
N THR A 152 -13.14 -14.81 -7.94
CA THR A 152 -11.80 -15.02 -7.40
C THR A 152 -11.86 -16.13 -6.36
N LEU A 153 -11.07 -17.19 -6.57
CA LEU A 153 -10.99 -18.35 -5.70
C LEU A 153 -9.59 -18.48 -5.14
N SER A 154 -9.49 -18.37 -3.82
CA SER A 154 -8.26 -18.68 -3.09
C SER A 154 -8.55 -19.66 -1.96
N PRO A 155 -7.80 -20.77 -1.84
CA PRO A 155 -7.86 -21.61 -0.67
C PRO A 155 -7.42 -20.81 0.57
N PRO A 156 -8.08 -20.97 1.72
CA PRO A 156 -7.74 -20.22 2.93
C PRO A 156 -6.29 -20.49 3.34
N LEU A 157 -5.43 -19.48 3.19
CA LEU A 157 -4.05 -19.45 3.69
C LEU A 157 -4.03 -19.24 5.21
N ALA A 158 -4.63 -20.16 5.97
CA ALA A 158 -4.38 -20.21 7.40
C ALA A 158 -2.92 -20.67 7.59
N GLY A 159 -2.07 -19.84 8.22
CA GLY A 159 -0.64 -20.06 8.47
C GLY A 159 -0.29 -21.37 9.20
N ARG A 160 -0.52 -22.50 8.55
CA ARG A 160 -0.42 -23.87 9.06
C ARG A 160 0.30 -24.76 8.05
N PRO A 161 0.94 -25.84 8.51
CA PRO A 161 1.78 -26.70 7.67
C PRO A 161 1.04 -27.25 6.45
N ALA A 162 1.78 -27.47 5.36
CA ALA A 162 1.29 -27.86 4.02
C ALA A 162 0.21 -28.95 3.97
N LYS A 163 0.16 -29.86 4.95
CA LYS A 163 -0.87 -30.92 5.07
C LYS A 163 -2.30 -30.38 5.31
N SER A 164 -2.44 -29.17 5.84
CA SER A 164 -3.74 -28.51 6.08
C SER A 164 -4.36 -27.93 4.80
N GLY A 165 -3.52 -27.49 3.86
CA GLY A 165 -3.96 -26.83 2.62
C GLY A 165 -4.71 -27.78 1.68
N ALA A 166 -4.18 -28.99 1.46
CA ALA A 166 -4.82 -29.98 0.58
C ALA A 166 -6.23 -30.40 1.05
N LYS A 167 -6.48 -30.43 2.37
CA LYS A 167 -7.81 -30.71 2.91
C LYS A 167 -8.78 -29.55 2.69
N ALA A 168 -8.30 -28.31 2.80
CA ALA A 168 -9.09 -27.13 2.50
C ALA A 168 -9.42 -27.04 1.00
N GLU A 169 -8.44 -27.27 0.12
CA GLU A 169 -8.64 -27.36 -1.33
C GLU A 169 -9.70 -28.40 -1.70
N LYS A 170 -9.65 -29.60 -1.09
CA LYS A 170 -10.67 -30.65 -1.32
C LYS A 170 -12.08 -30.24 -0.89
N LYS A 171 -12.22 -29.58 0.26
CA LYS A 171 -13.52 -29.08 0.73
C LYS A 171 -14.06 -27.98 -0.20
N LEU A 172 -13.17 -27.14 -0.69
CA LEU A 172 -13.54 -26.09 -1.63
C LEU A 172 -13.93 -26.71 -2.98
N LEU A 173 -13.19 -27.68 -3.48
CA LEU A 173 -13.53 -28.45 -4.67
C LEU A 173 -14.93 -29.07 -4.57
N SER A 174 -15.26 -29.75 -3.46
CA SER A 174 -16.61 -30.31 -3.28
C SER A 174 -17.72 -29.26 -3.25
N SER A 175 -17.41 -28.03 -2.82
CA SER A 175 -18.36 -26.91 -2.87
C SER A 175 -18.50 -26.39 -4.30
N LEU A 176 -17.39 -26.32 -5.04
CA LEU A 176 -17.37 -25.90 -6.44
C LEU A 176 -18.13 -26.87 -7.35
N GLU A 177 -18.05 -28.18 -7.11
CA GLU A 177 -18.80 -29.20 -7.86
C GLU A 177 -20.30 -28.88 -7.94
N TRP A 178 -20.87 -28.31 -6.87
CA TRP A 178 -22.25 -27.83 -6.88
C TRP A 178 -22.38 -26.40 -7.42
N LEU A 179 -21.51 -25.47 -7.00
CA LEU A 179 -21.64 -24.05 -7.35
C LEU A 179 -21.42 -23.78 -8.85
N MET A 180 -20.51 -24.50 -9.49
CA MET A 180 -20.15 -24.31 -10.90
C MET A 180 -21.38 -24.44 -11.82
N PRO A 181 -22.10 -25.57 -11.85
CA PRO A 181 -23.28 -25.70 -12.71
C PRO A 181 -24.47 -24.83 -12.27
N ASN A 182 -24.65 -24.58 -10.97
CA ASN A 182 -25.85 -23.91 -10.46
C ASN A 182 -25.75 -22.37 -10.41
N ARG A 183 -24.54 -21.81 -10.36
CA ARG A 183 -24.32 -20.38 -10.08
C ARG A 183 -23.32 -19.74 -11.02
N PHE A 184 -22.33 -20.48 -11.51
CA PHE A 184 -21.23 -19.95 -12.30
C PHE A 184 -21.35 -20.27 -13.80
N SER A 185 -22.54 -20.68 -14.26
CA SER A 185 -22.78 -21.01 -15.68
C SER A 185 -22.56 -19.84 -16.65
N GLN A 186 -22.65 -18.59 -16.16
CA GLN A 186 -22.36 -17.37 -16.93
C GLN A 186 -21.02 -16.72 -16.55
N LEU A 187 -20.11 -17.47 -15.93
CA LEU A 187 -18.79 -16.97 -15.56
C LEU A 187 -17.99 -16.54 -16.79
N GLN A 188 -17.45 -15.33 -16.76
CA GLN A 188 -16.61 -14.75 -17.82
C GLN A 188 -15.17 -14.58 -17.38
N ARG A 189 -14.92 -14.21 -16.11
CA ARG A 189 -13.58 -13.98 -15.58
C ARG A 189 -13.33 -14.83 -14.35
N LEU A 190 -12.34 -15.71 -14.41
CA LEU A 190 -11.93 -16.56 -13.29
C LEU A 190 -10.50 -16.21 -12.85
N THR A 191 -10.32 -15.96 -11.56
CA THR A 191 -9.00 -15.80 -10.93
C THR A 191 -8.80 -16.89 -9.89
N LEU A 192 -7.76 -17.71 -10.06
CA LEU A 192 -7.36 -18.76 -9.13
C LEU A 192 -6.04 -18.35 -8.47
N ILE A 193 -6.02 -18.31 -7.14
CA ILE A 193 -4.84 -17.87 -6.36
C ILE A 193 -4.43 -18.96 -5.38
N HIS A 194 -3.14 -19.34 -5.36
CA HIS A 194 -2.53 -20.28 -4.40
C HIS A 194 -3.03 -21.74 -4.48
N TRP A 195 -3.48 -22.20 -5.64
CA TRP A 195 -3.90 -23.59 -5.83
C TRP A 195 -2.70 -24.50 -6.11
N LYS A 196 -2.52 -25.55 -5.30
CA LYS A 196 -1.34 -26.43 -5.40
C LYS A 196 -1.63 -27.83 -5.90
N SER A 197 -2.70 -28.45 -5.40
CA SER A 197 -2.95 -29.89 -5.64
C SER A 197 -4.23 -30.17 -6.42
N GLN A 198 -5.29 -29.37 -6.25
CA GLN A 198 -6.59 -29.61 -6.89
C GLN A 198 -6.84 -28.76 -8.14
N LEU A 199 -5.81 -28.06 -8.64
CA LEU A 199 -5.98 -27.13 -9.76
C LEU A 199 -6.50 -27.83 -11.02
N HIS A 200 -5.96 -29.00 -11.38
CA HIS A 200 -6.43 -29.78 -12.52
C HIS A 200 -7.93 -30.11 -12.43
N SER A 201 -8.40 -30.58 -11.27
CA SER A 201 -9.81 -30.91 -11.06
C SER A 201 -10.71 -29.67 -11.13
N VAL A 202 -10.24 -28.53 -10.62
CA VAL A 202 -10.98 -27.27 -10.74
C VAL A 202 -11.08 -26.81 -12.18
N LEU A 203 -9.97 -26.83 -12.94
CA LEU A 203 -9.98 -26.44 -14.35
C LEU A 203 -10.87 -27.37 -15.18
N LYS A 204 -10.89 -28.67 -14.87
CA LYS A 204 -11.81 -29.62 -15.49
C LYS A 204 -13.26 -29.26 -15.26
N LEU A 205 -13.64 -29.02 -14.00
CA LEU A 205 -14.99 -28.63 -13.65
C LEU A 205 -15.41 -27.29 -14.31
N VAL A 206 -14.48 -26.34 -14.40
CA VAL A 206 -14.69 -25.06 -15.10
C VAL A 206 -14.95 -25.30 -16.58
N SER A 207 -14.17 -26.18 -17.21
CA SER A 207 -14.35 -26.52 -18.63
C SER A 207 -15.73 -27.13 -18.90
N GLU A 208 -16.26 -27.93 -17.96
CA GLU A 208 -17.56 -28.59 -18.10
C GLU A 208 -18.74 -27.65 -17.84
N SER A 209 -18.55 -26.61 -17.02
CA SER A 209 -19.66 -25.77 -16.52
C SER A 209 -19.66 -24.32 -17.02
N CYS A 210 -18.55 -23.80 -17.55
CA CYS A 210 -18.36 -22.36 -17.82
C CYS A 210 -17.96 -22.06 -19.28
N PRO A 211 -18.83 -22.30 -20.28
CA PRO A 211 -18.48 -22.12 -21.71
C PRO A 211 -18.27 -20.66 -22.13
N ARG A 212 -18.73 -19.69 -21.33
CA ARG A 212 -18.60 -18.24 -21.58
C ARG A 212 -17.33 -17.61 -20.99
N LEU A 213 -16.41 -18.44 -20.48
CA LEU A 213 -15.18 -17.94 -19.89
C LEU A 213 -14.33 -17.23 -20.95
N SER A 214 -14.01 -15.96 -20.69
CA SER A 214 -13.23 -15.09 -21.59
C SER A 214 -11.85 -14.73 -21.02
N PHE A 215 -11.68 -14.79 -19.70
CA PHE A 215 -10.46 -14.46 -18.99
C PHE A 215 -10.15 -15.48 -17.89
N LEU A 216 -8.91 -15.99 -17.89
CA LEU A 216 -8.38 -16.86 -16.83
C LEU A 216 -7.09 -16.26 -16.26
N LYS A 217 -7.05 -16.05 -14.95
CA LYS A 217 -5.85 -15.67 -14.21
C LYS A 217 -5.45 -16.76 -13.21
N LEU A 218 -4.20 -17.18 -13.28
CA LEU A 218 -3.56 -18.12 -12.37
C LEU A 218 -2.42 -17.37 -11.66
N SER A 219 -2.51 -17.22 -10.34
CA SER A 219 -1.47 -16.58 -9.53
C SER A 219 -1.00 -17.49 -8.41
N ASP A 220 0.32 -17.70 -8.29
CA ASP A 220 0.92 -18.64 -7.34
C ASP A 220 0.30 -20.05 -7.40
N CYS A 221 -0.10 -20.46 -8.60
CA CYS A 221 -0.67 -21.77 -8.90
C CYS A 221 0.43 -22.75 -9.32
N HIS A 222 0.29 -24.03 -8.94
CA HIS A 222 1.22 -25.10 -9.28
C HIS A 222 0.48 -26.30 -9.88
N GLY A 223 1.21 -27.14 -10.64
CA GLY A 223 0.68 -28.41 -11.14
C GLY A 223 -0.33 -28.26 -12.28
N VAL A 224 -0.18 -27.21 -13.11
CA VAL A 224 -0.96 -27.06 -14.34
C VAL A 224 -0.42 -28.03 -15.38
N THR A 225 -1.25 -28.97 -15.82
CA THR A 225 -0.90 -29.95 -16.86
C THR A 225 -1.31 -29.45 -18.25
N PRO A 226 -0.62 -29.86 -19.33
CA PRO A 226 -1.01 -29.55 -20.70
C PRO A 226 -2.46 -29.92 -21.02
N ASP A 227 -2.87 -31.14 -20.64
CA ASP A 227 -4.22 -31.65 -20.89
C ASP A 227 -5.32 -30.77 -20.29
N ALA A 228 -5.08 -30.20 -19.10
CA ALA A 228 -6.05 -29.33 -18.43
C ALA A 228 -6.28 -28.03 -19.21
N LEU A 229 -5.20 -27.42 -19.71
CA LEU A 229 -5.31 -26.19 -20.49
C LEU A 229 -5.90 -26.47 -21.88
N ILE A 230 -5.52 -27.56 -22.55
CA ILE A 230 -6.08 -27.94 -23.85
C ILE A 230 -7.59 -28.21 -23.73
N MET A 231 -8.00 -28.95 -22.70
CA MET A 231 -9.42 -29.19 -22.40
C MET A 231 -10.17 -27.87 -22.22
N LEU A 232 -9.59 -26.95 -21.46
CA LEU A 232 -10.19 -25.65 -21.20
C LEU A 232 -10.24 -24.78 -22.47
N ALA A 233 -9.21 -24.81 -23.32
CA ALA A 233 -9.20 -24.16 -24.62
C ALA A 233 -10.35 -24.66 -25.51
N LYS A 234 -10.57 -25.97 -25.57
CA LYS A 234 -11.64 -26.58 -26.38
C LYS A 234 -13.04 -26.27 -25.84
N ALA A 235 -13.21 -26.29 -24.52
CA ALA A 235 -14.51 -26.08 -23.90
C ALA A 235 -14.93 -24.61 -23.81
N CYS A 236 -13.98 -23.67 -23.80
CA CYS A 236 -14.22 -22.22 -23.65
C CYS A 236 -13.84 -21.47 -24.95
N PRO A 237 -14.71 -21.44 -25.98
CA PRO A 237 -14.41 -20.79 -27.26
C PRO A 237 -14.30 -19.27 -27.18
N GLN A 238 -14.78 -18.66 -26.09
CA GLN A 238 -14.67 -17.22 -25.83
C GLN A 238 -13.40 -16.83 -25.08
N LEU A 239 -12.56 -17.80 -24.69
CA LEU A 239 -11.33 -17.52 -23.94
C LEU A 239 -10.31 -16.86 -24.86
N HIS A 240 -10.06 -15.57 -24.59
CA HIS A 240 -9.13 -14.75 -25.36
C HIS A 240 -8.07 -14.08 -24.47
N SER A 241 -8.11 -14.30 -23.15
CA SER A 241 -7.17 -13.68 -22.20
C SER A 241 -6.66 -14.68 -21.16
N LEU A 242 -5.34 -14.78 -21.04
CA LEU A 242 -4.67 -15.69 -20.12
C LEU A 242 -3.57 -14.96 -19.35
N ASP A 243 -3.69 -14.93 -18.03
CA ASP A 243 -2.66 -14.42 -17.12
C ASP A 243 -2.12 -15.57 -16.27
N ILE A 244 -0.82 -15.84 -16.41
CA ILE A 244 -0.10 -16.86 -15.63
C ILE A 244 1.09 -16.26 -14.86
N GLN A 245 1.07 -14.95 -14.60
CA GLN A 245 2.13 -14.30 -13.84
C GLN A 245 2.26 -14.89 -12.43
N HIS A 246 3.50 -15.03 -11.97
CA HIS A 246 3.88 -15.57 -10.67
C HIS A 246 3.44 -17.03 -10.41
N SER A 247 2.93 -17.74 -11.43
CA SER A 247 2.58 -19.15 -11.31
C SER A 247 3.71 -20.06 -11.81
N MET A 248 3.75 -21.30 -11.30
CA MET A 248 4.65 -22.34 -11.78
C MET A 248 3.90 -23.24 -12.76
N VAL A 249 3.83 -22.79 -14.01
CA VAL A 249 3.20 -23.50 -15.13
C VAL A 249 4.30 -23.98 -16.07
N GLU A 250 4.24 -25.24 -16.49
CA GLU A 250 5.17 -25.78 -17.48
C GLU A 250 4.97 -25.09 -18.84
N SER A 251 6.07 -24.73 -19.51
CA SER A 251 5.99 -24.00 -20.77
C SER A 251 5.35 -24.81 -21.90
N THR A 252 5.52 -26.12 -21.90
CA THR A 252 4.85 -27.05 -22.82
C THR A 252 3.33 -26.97 -22.70
N ALA A 253 2.80 -26.89 -21.47
CA ALA A 253 1.36 -26.77 -21.25
C ALA A 253 0.78 -25.49 -21.87
N VAL A 254 1.51 -24.39 -21.75
CA VAL A 254 1.11 -23.10 -22.34
C VAL A 254 1.25 -23.13 -23.86
N VAL A 255 2.33 -23.70 -24.40
CA VAL A 255 2.51 -23.82 -25.86
C VAL A 255 1.37 -24.63 -26.48
N SER A 256 1.05 -25.82 -25.95
CA SER A 256 -0.07 -26.62 -26.46
C SER A 256 -1.42 -25.92 -26.31
N PHE A 257 -1.61 -25.12 -25.26
CA PHE A 257 -2.77 -24.25 -25.14
C PHE A 257 -2.82 -23.19 -26.26
N LEU A 258 -1.70 -22.53 -26.54
CA LEU A 258 -1.61 -21.50 -27.59
C LEU A 258 -1.75 -22.09 -28.99
N GLU A 259 -1.35 -23.35 -29.22
CA GLU A 259 -1.62 -24.04 -30.49
C GLU A 259 -3.12 -24.24 -30.74
N GLU A 260 -3.91 -24.47 -29.70
CA GLU A 260 -5.36 -24.71 -29.79
C GLU A 260 -6.19 -23.40 -29.71
N ALA A 261 -5.84 -22.49 -28.81
CA ALA A 261 -6.57 -21.24 -28.56
C ALA A 261 -5.99 -20.03 -29.30
N GLY A 262 -4.78 -20.15 -29.86
CA GLY A 262 -4.00 -19.05 -30.41
C GLY A 262 -4.73 -18.12 -31.38
N PRO A 263 -5.51 -18.60 -32.36
CA PRO A 263 -6.20 -17.75 -33.32
C PRO A 263 -7.17 -16.74 -32.71
N ARG A 264 -7.69 -17.01 -31.50
CA ARG A 264 -8.61 -16.13 -30.75
C ARG A 264 -7.95 -15.43 -29.55
N MET A 265 -6.69 -15.73 -29.25
CA MET A 265 -6.00 -15.12 -28.12
C MET A 265 -5.67 -13.65 -28.39
N GLN A 266 -6.09 -12.79 -27.46
CA GLN A 266 -5.92 -11.34 -27.53
C GLN A 266 -4.99 -10.80 -26.44
N LYS A 267 -4.96 -11.41 -25.25
CA LYS A 267 -4.18 -10.89 -24.12
C LYS A 267 -3.42 -12.00 -23.40
N LEU A 268 -2.12 -11.79 -23.20
CA LEU A 268 -1.24 -12.77 -22.58
C LEU A 268 -0.29 -12.09 -21.59
N TRP A 269 -0.32 -12.55 -20.33
CA TRP A 269 0.59 -12.11 -19.28
C TRP A 269 1.44 -13.27 -18.77
N LEU A 270 2.75 -13.10 -18.82
CA LEU A 270 3.74 -14.13 -18.54
C LEU A 270 4.76 -13.65 -17.51
N THR A 271 5.24 -14.57 -16.66
CA THR A 271 6.49 -14.36 -15.94
C THR A 271 7.63 -15.04 -16.69
N TYR A 272 8.66 -14.26 -17.04
CA TYR A 272 9.85 -14.76 -17.70
C TYR A 272 10.68 -15.60 -16.73
N ASN A 273 10.96 -16.82 -17.17
CA ASN A 273 11.93 -17.74 -16.57
C ASN A 273 12.64 -18.48 -17.71
N SER A 274 13.62 -19.32 -17.40
CA SER A 274 14.38 -20.07 -18.41
C SER A 274 13.52 -21.01 -19.29
N GLN A 275 12.35 -21.43 -18.80
CA GLN A 275 11.41 -22.31 -19.49
C GLN A 275 10.44 -21.55 -20.41
N THR A 276 10.16 -20.27 -20.12
CA THR A 276 9.22 -19.40 -20.88
C THR A 276 9.68 -19.11 -22.32
N THR A 277 10.95 -19.38 -22.67
CA THR A 277 11.48 -19.20 -24.03
C THR A 277 10.69 -19.96 -25.09
N ALA A 278 10.17 -21.15 -24.77
CA ALA A 278 9.35 -21.93 -25.70
C ALA A 278 8.01 -21.23 -26.03
N ILE A 279 7.40 -20.57 -25.03
CA ILE A 279 6.16 -19.81 -25.20
C ILE A 279 6.41 -18.63 -26.14
N LEU A 280 7.52 -17.89 -25.93
CA LEU A 280 7.92 -16.83 -26.84
C LEU A 280 8.17 -17.38 -28.25
N GLY A 281 8.82 -18.54 -28.39
CA GLY A 281 9.00 -19.22 -29.66
C GLY A 281 7.68 -19.49 -30.40
N ALA A 282 6.64 -19.95 -29.70
CA ALA A 282 5.31 -20.14 -30.28
C ALA A 282 4.67 -18.83 -30.76
N LEU A 283 4.84 -17.73 -30.01
CA LEU A 283 4.39 -16.40 -30.45
C LEU A 283 5.11 -15.94 -31.73
N LEU A 284 6.43 -16.13 -31.78
CA LEU A 284 7.24 -15.84 -32.98
C LEU A 284 6.85 -16.72 -34.18
N GLY A 285 6.31 -17.91 -33.92
CA GLY A 285 5.76 -18.85 -34.90
C GLY A 285 4.36 -18.49 -35.43
N SER A 286 3.82 -17.31 -35.09
CA SER A 286 2.49 -16.84 -35.52
C SER A 286 1.31 -17.64 -34.96
N CYS A 287 1.47 -18.30 -33.80
CA CYS A 287 0.35 -18.99 -33.14
C CYS A 287 -0.77 -18.03 -32.70
N CYS A 288 -0.44 -16.76 -32.38
CA CYS A 288 -1.39 -15.78 -31.83
C CYS A 288 -1.45 -14.49 -32.68
N PRO A 289 -2.04 -14.52 -33.88
CA PRO A 289 -2.04 -13.37 -34.80
C PRO A 289 -2.93 -12.21 -34.34
N GLN A 290 -3.95 -12.49 -33.53
CA GLN A 290 -4.88 -11.50 -32.96
C GLN A 290 -4.44 -10.93 -31.61
N LEU A 291 -3.19 -11.18 -31.20
CA LEU A 291 -2.70 -10.74 -29.90
C LEU A 291 -2.58 -9.21 -29.86
N GLN A 292 -3.31 -8.58 -28.95
CA GLN A 292 -3.34 -7.14 -28.71
C GLN A 292 -2.49 -6.74 -27.52
N VAL A 293 -2.42 -7.56 -26.47
CA VAL A 293 -1.69 -7.27 -25.23
C VAL A 293 -0.71 -8.39 -24.93
N LEU A 294 0.58 -8.06 -24.88
CA LEU A 294 1.63 -8.95 -24.41
C LEU A 294 2.39 -8.27 -23.27
N GLU A 295 2.31 -8.87 -22.08
CA GLU A 295 3.09 -8.45 -20.93
C GLU A 295 3.98 -9.60 -20.45
N VAL A 296 5.28 -9.32 -20.37
CA VAL A 296 6.29 -10.24 -19.86
C VAL A 296 7.02 -9.54 -18.73
N SER A 297 6.99 -10.12 -17.53
CA SER A 297 7.66 -9.57 -16.34
C SER A 297 8.63 -10.58 -15.74
N THR A 298 9.72 -10.14 -15.09
CA THR A 298 10.55 -11.06 -14.29
C THR A 298 9.99 -11.22 -12.88
N GLY A 299 10.10 -12.44 -12.34
CA GLY A 299 9.83 -12.67 -10.92
C GLY A 299 10.91 -12.03 -10.04
N LEU A 300 10.61 -11.81 -8.76
CA LEU A 300 11.54 -11.17 -7.78
C LEU A 300 12.84 -11.96 -7.51
N ASN A 301 13.00 -13.16 -8.11
CA ASN A 301 14.16 -14.02 -7.91
C ASN A 301 15.27 -13.67 -8.91
N HIS A 302 16.44 -13.29 -8.39
CA HIS A 302 17.57 -12.65 -9.05
C HIS A 302 18.34 -13.47 -10.12
N ASN A 303 17.73 -14.45 -10.79
CA ASN A 303 18.37 -15.13 -11.91
C ASN A 303 18.12 -14.34 -13.20
N ILE A 304 19.02 -13.40 -13.49
CA ILE A 304 18.89 -12.47 -14.62
C ILE A 304 19.37 -13.16 -15.90
N THR A 305 18.55 -14.03 -16.48
CA THR A 305 18.78 -14.48 -17.85
C THR A 305 18.39 -13.35 -18.81
N PRO A 306 19.28 -12.94 -19.74
CA PRO A 306 18.90 -11.94 -20.73
C PRO A 306 17.81 -12.50 -21.65
N LEU A 307 16.81 -11.69 -21.93
CA LEU A 307 15.77 -12.01 -22.91
C LEU A 307 16.35 -11.80 -24.31
N GLN A 308 16.29 -12.84 -25.13
CA GLN A 308 16.57 -12.75 -26.57
C GLN A 308 15.26 -12.80 -27.35
N LEU A 309 14.78 -11.62 -27.75
CA LEU A 309 13.55 -11.47 -28.52
C LEU A 309 13.86 -10.83 -29.87
N PRO A 310 13.73 -11.55 -31.01
CA PRO A 310 13.87 -10.97 -32.35
C PRO A 310 12.66 -10.10 -32.67
N VAL A 311 12.89 -8.83 -32.99
CA VAL A 311 11.83 -7.83 -33.24
C VAL A 311 11.01 -8.20 -34.47
N GLU A 312 11.67 -8.55 -35.57
CA GLU A 312 11.02 -8.79 -36.86
C GLU A 312 10.14 -10.05 -36.85
N ALA A 313 10.55 -11.07 -36.09
CA ALA A 313 9.75 -12.27 -35.91
C ALA A 313 8.52 -11.99 -35.02
N LEU A 314 8.64 -11.12 -34.02
CA LEU A 314 7.51 -10.70 -33.20
C LEU A 314 6.50 -9.88 -34.01
N GLN A 315 6.99 -8.97 -34.86
CA GLN A 315 6.14 -8.17 -35.77
C GLN A 315 5.35 -9.05 -36.74
N LYS A 316 5.96 -10.13 -37.27
CA LYS A 316 5.27 -11.11 -38.12
C LYS A 316 4.27 -11.97 -37.34
N GLY A 317 4.65 -12.41 -36.13
CA GLY A 317 3.84 -13.33 -35.34
C GLY A 317 2.63 -12.69 -34.65
N CYS A 318 2.73 -11.40 -34.28
CA CYS A 318 1.70 -10.66 -33.54
C CYS A 318 1.47 -9.26 -34.15
N PRO A 319 0.92 -9.15 -35.36
CA PRO A 319 0.81 -7.87 -36.08
C PRO A 319 -0.22 -6.90 -35.49
N GLN A 320 -1.19 -7.38 -34.71
CA GLN A 320 -2.26 -6.57 -34.11
C GLN A 320 -1.92 -6.05 -32.70
N LEU A 321 -0.65 -6.07 -32.31
CA LEU A 321 -0.22 -5.71 -30.97
C LEU A 321 -0.47 -4.22 -30.70
N GLN A 322 -1.23 -3.95 -29.63
CA GLN A 322 -1.54 -2.62 -29.12
C GLN A 322 -0.68 -2.25 -27.91
N VAL A 323 -0.40 -3.24 -27.05
CA VAL A 323 0.34 -3.06 -25.79
C VAL A 323 1.46 -4.09 -25.70
N LEU A 324 2.70 -3.61 -25.65
CA LEU A 324 3.89 -4.43 -25.41
C LEU A 324 4.59 -3.97 -24.13
N ARG A 325 4.56 -4.81 -23.09
CA ARG A 325 5.18 -4.54 -21.80
C ARG A 325 6.24 -5.60 -21.48
N LEU A 326 7.49 -5.17 -21.42
CA LEU A 326 8.64 -5.98 -21.03
C LEU A 326 9.22 -5.40 -19.73
N LEU A 327 8.68 -5.85 -18.59
CA LEU A 327 8.93 -5.26 -17.27
C LEU A 327 10.06 -5.97 -16.52
N ASN A 328 11.03 -5.20 -16.02
CA ASN A 328 12.20 -5.68 -15.28
C ASN A 328 13.00 -6.77 -16.03
N LEU A 329 13.03 -6.69 -17.35
CA LEU A 329 13.77 -7.60 -18.23
C LEU A 329 15.05 -6.95 -18.72
N MET A 330 16.15 -7.70 -18.74
CA MET A 330 17.34 -7.32 -19.51
C MET A 330 17.17 -7.84 -20.94
N TRP A 331 16.72 -6.99 -21.85
CA TRP A 331 16.65 -7.35 -23.26
C TRP A 331 18.03 -7.22 -23.89
N LEU A 332 18.56 -8.35 -24.36
CA LEU A 332 19.75 -8.38 -25.20
C LEU A 332 19.33 -8.48 -26.67
N PRO A 333 19.29 -7.36 -27.42
CA PRO A 333 18.96 -7.40 -28.83
C PRO A 333 20.02 -8.21 -29.59
N LYS A 334 19.57 -9.10 -30.49
CA LYS A 334 20.50 -9.76 -31.42
C LYS A 334 21.10 -8.70 -32.35
N PRO A 335 22.44 -8.64 -32.52
CA PRO A 335 23.06 -7.69 -33.44
C PRO A 335 22.62 -7.98 -34.87
N SER A 336 22.31 -6.92 -35.61
CA SER A 336 21.90 -6.99 -37.01
C SER A 336 23.06 -7.47 -37.89
N GLY A 337 22.82 -8.48 -38.73
CA GLY A 337 23.68 -8.72 -39.89
C GLY A 337 23.49 -7.56 -40.89
N ARG A 338 24.52 -7.25 -41.70
CA ARG A 338 24.61 -6.04 -42.56
C ARG A 338 23.52 -5.86 -43.65
N ALA A 339 22.47 -6.68 -43.70
CA ALA A 339 21.42 -6.57 -44.71
C ALA A 339 20.09 -7.20 -44.22
N MET A 340 19.37 -6.52 -43.32
CA MET A 340 18.01 -6.92 -42.93
C MET A 340 17.02 -5.90 -43.45
N THR A 341 16.00 -6.36 -44.19
CA THR A 341 14.85 -5.52 -44.55
C THR A 341 14.11 -5.12 -43.27
N PRO A 342 13.65 -3.86 -43.14
CA PRO A 342 12.78 -3.46 -42.05
C PRO A 342 11.58 -4.40 -41.99
N GLY A 343 11.25 -4.90 -40.79
CA GLY A 343 10.06 -5.73 -40.61
C GLY A 343 8.77 -4.94 -40.88
N PRO A 344 7.60 -5.58 -40.76
CA PRO A 344 6.33 -4.90 -41.07
C PRO A 344 5.94 -3.81 -40.05
N GLY A 345 6.67 -3.68 -38.93
CA GLY A 345 6.33 -2.73 -37.86
C GLY A 345 5.12 -3.18 -37.02
N PHE A 346 4.69 -2.32 -36.09
CA PHE A 346 3.45 -2.50 -35.32
C PHE A 346 2.50 -1.31 -35.57
N PRO A 347 1.57 -1.40 -36.54
CA PRO A 347 0.70 -0.28 -36.94
C PRO A 347 -0.28 0.14 -35.85
N SER A 348 -0.75 -0.80 -35.04
CA SER A 348 -1.75 -0.57 -33.99
C SER A 348 -1.14 -0.34 -32.60
N LEU A 349 0.18 -0.19 -32.48
CA LEU A 349 0.83 -0.09 -31.17
C LEU A 349 0.55 1.26 -30.51
N GLU A 350 -0.08 1.21 -29.35
CA GLU A 350 -0.42 2.37 -28.52
C GLU A 350 0.50 2.50 -27.30
N GLU A 351 0.99 1.37 -26.78
CA GLU A 351 1.80 1.33 -25.56
C GLU A 351 3.04 0.44 -25.72
N LEU A 352 4.21 1.04 -25.47
CA LEU A 352 5.47 0.32 -25.30
C LEU A 352 6.07 0.62 -23.92
N CYS A 353 6.31 -0.42 -23.13
CA CYS A 353 6.97 -0.29 -21.84
C CYS A 353 8.13 -1.28 -21.72
N LEU A 354 9.35 -0.75 -21.60
CA LEU A 354 10.60 -1.49 -21.39
C LEU A 354 11.21 -1.20 -20.01
N ALA A 355 10.38 -0.73 -19.07
CA ALA A 355 10.79 -0.30 -17.74
C ALA A 355 11.56 -1.39 -16.99
N SER A 356 12.75 -1.05 -16.52
CA SER A 356 13.59 -1.93 -15.70
C SER A 356 14.22 -1.20 -14.53
N SER A 357 14.34 -1.89 -13.40
CA SER A 357 15.15 -1.43 -12.26
C SER A 357 16.66 -1.57 -12.48
N THR A 358 17.08 -2.26 -13.55
CA THR A 358 18.49 -2.45 -13.96
C THR A 358 18.73 -1.90 -15.37
N CYS A 359 20.00 -1.76 -15.76
CA CYS A 359 20.36 -1.28 -17.09
C CYS A 359 19.77 -2.17 -18.19
N ASN A 360 19.00 -1.59 -19.11
CA ASN A 360 18.58 -2.26 -20.34
C ASN A 360 19.57 -1.94 -21.48
N PHE A 361 19.87 -2.93 -22.34
CA PHE A 361 20.84 -2.79 -23.43
C PHE A 361 20.24 -2.30 -24.76
N VAL A 362 18.94 -1.99 -24.76
CA VAL A 362 18.22 -1.44 -25.92
C VAL A 362 18.82 -0.09 -26.35
N SER A 363 19.15 0.03 -27.63
CA SER A 363 19.70 1.24 -28.27
C SER A 363 18.67 1.91 -29.20
N ASN A 364 19.00 3.11 -29.71
CA ASN A 364 18.18 3.81 -30.71
C ASN A 364 17.88 2.95 -31.95
N GLU A 365 18.83 2.15 -32.42
CA GLU A 365 18.65 1.27 -33.60
C GLU A 365 17.54 0.23 -33.35
N VAL A 366 17.55 -0.40 -32.17
CA VAL A 366 16.55 -1.39 -31.79
C VAL A 366 15.19 -0.75 -31.61
N LEU A 367 15.15 0.43 -30.99
CA LEU A 367 13.91 1.19 -30.80
C LEU A 367 13.32 1.62 -32.15
N GLY A 368 14.14 2.11 -33.08
CA GLY A 368 13.74 2.47 -34.44
C GLY A 368 13.17 1.26 -35.19
N ARG A 369 13.82 0.09 -35.11
CA ARG A 369 13.30 -1.16 -35.71
C ARG A 369 11.97 -1.60 -35.11
N LEU A 370 11.72 -1.31 -33.83
CA LEU A 370 10.46 -1.68 -33.18
C LEU A 370 9.32 -0.72 -33.56
N LEU A 371 9.62 0.58 -33.59
CA LEU A 371 8.61 1.65 -33.66
C LEU A 371 8.48 2.33 -35.04
N HIS A 372 9.27 1.98 -36.06
CA HIS A 372 9.21 2.64 -37.37
C HIS A 372 7.82 2.61 -38.04
N GLY A 373 6.97 1.66 -37.66
CA GLY A 373 5.60 1.51 -38.15
C GLY A 373 4.53 1.83 -37.12
N SER A 374 4.83 2.56 -36.04
CA SER A 374 3.92 2.79 -34.90
C SER A 374 3.50 4.26 -34.76
N PRO A 375 2.64 4.79 -35.65
CA PRO A 375 2.25 6.20 -35.63
C PRO A 375 1.31 6.56 -34.46
N HIS A 376 0.53 5.60 -33.97
CA HIS A 376 -0.50 5.80 -32.93
C HIS A 376 0.01 5.58 -31.50
N LEU A 377 1.33 5.60 -31.28
CA LEU A 377 1.91 5.38 -29.97
C LEU A 377 1.56 6.53 -29.00
N ARG A 378 0.94 6.20 -27.86
CA ARG A 378 0.50 7.14 -26.81
C ARG A 378 1.33 7.05 -25.54
N LEU A 379 1.82 5.85 -25.19
CA LEU A 379 2.66 5.61 -24.01
C LEU A 379 4.00 5.00 -24.41
N LEU A 380 5.08 5.68 -24.05
CA LEU A 380 6.45 5.21 -24.21
C LEU A 380 7.19 5.25 -22.87
N ASP A 381 7.38 4.08 -22.28
CA ASP A 381 8.13 3.91 -21.03
C ASP A 381 9.45 3.17 -21.28
N LEU A 382 10.54 3.91 -21.11
CA LEU A 382 11.92 3.47 -21.35
C LEU A 382 12.76 3.62 -20.08
N ARG A 383 12.14 3.52 -18.89
CA ARG A 383 12.85 3.58 -17.61
C ARG A 383 13.97 2.53 -17.57
N GLY A 384 15.18 2.94 -17.23
CA GLY A 384 16.38 2.08 -17.22
C GLY A 384 17.09 1.89 -18.56
N CYS A 385 16.57 2.43 -19.67
CA CYS A 385 17.21 2.38 -20.99
C CYS A 385 18.23 3.51 -21.20
N ALA A 386 19.39 3.43 -20.55
CA ALA A 386 20.40 4.50 -20.56
C ALA A 386 21.10 4.76 -21.92
N ARG A 387 20.92 3.89 -22.91
CA ARG A 387 21.53 4.01 -24.25
C ARG A 387 20.64 4.73 -25.28
N ILE A 388 19.42 5.07 -24.89
CA ILE A 388 18.49 5.79 -25.76
C ILE A 388 18.77 7.28 -25.64
N THR A 389 18.92 7.96 -26.78
CA THR A 389 19.24 9.40 -26.82
C THR A 389 18.04 10.21 -27.32
N PRO A 390 17.96 11.51 -26.96
CA PRO A 390 16.89 12.37 -27.44
C PRO A 390 16.77 12.46 -28.97
N ALA A 391 17.91 12.44 -29.68
CA ALA A 391 17.92 12.40 -31.14
C ALA A 391 17.22 11.15 -31.70
N GLY A 392 17.51 9.97 -31.13
CA GLY A 392 16.84 8.73 -31.55
C GLY A 392 15.34 8.69 -31.25
N LEU A 393 14.89 9.41 -30.21
CA LEU A 393 13.46 9.57 -29.89
C LEU A 393 12.78 10.57 -30.83
N HIS A 394 13.50 11.62 -31.24
CA HIS A 394 13.03 12.60 -32.21
C HIS A 394 12.78 11.98 -33.59
N ASP A 395 13.53 10.96 -33.97
CA ASP A 395 13.39 10.29 -35.28
C ASP A 395 12.20 9.30 -35.35
N LEU A 396 11.51 9.03 -34.24
CA LEU A 396 10.36 8.11 -34.22
C LEU A 396 9.15 8.67 -35.02
N PRO A 397 8.30 7.83 -35.62
CA PRO A 397 7.16 8.31 -36.42
C PRO A 397 6.00 8.89 -35.60
N CYS A 398 5.90 8.59 -34.30
CA CYS A 398 4.77 8.99 -33.45
C CYS A 398 4.76 10.50 -33.17
N GLN A 399 3.59 11.14 -33.35
CA GLN A 399 3.37 12.58 -33.18
C GLN A 399 2.53 12.91 -31.92
N GLU A 400 1.64 12.01 -31.50
CA GLU A 400 0.65 12.29 -30.44
C GLU A 400 0.97 11.55 -29.13
N LEU A 401 2.23 11.59 -28.70
CA LEU A 401 2.64 10.89 -27.47
C LEU A 401 2.09 11.58 -26.21
N GLU A 402 1.34 10.85 -25.39
CA GLU A 402 0.74 11.37 -24.16
C GLU A 402 1.62 11.14 -22.93
N GLN A 403 2.38 10.05 -22.90
CA GLN A 403 3.18 9.66 -21.73
C GLN A 403 4.58 9.26 -22.16
N LEU A 404 5.58 9.94 -21.61
CA LEU A 404 7.00 9.66 -21.85
C LEU A 404 7.72 9.45 -20.51
N HIS A 405 8.23 8.24 -20.30
CA HIS A 405 9.02 7.92 -19.12
C HIS A 405 10.45 7.52 -19.46
N LEU A 406 11.41 8.38 -19.10
CA LEU A 406 12.84 8.19 -19.33
C LEU A 406 13.61 8.05 -18.01
N GLY A 407 12.95 7.72 -16.90
CA GLY A 407 13.56 7.69 -15.58
C GLY A 407 14.74 6.70 -15.46
N LEU A 408 15.87 7.18 -14.91
CA LEU A 408 17.07 6.39 -14.61
C LEU A 408 17.25 6.25 -13.10
N TYR A 409 16.75 5.14 -12.55
CA TYR A 409 16.78 4.86 -11.11
C TYR A 409 17.99 3.99 -10.75
N GLY A 410 18.82 4.45 -9.80
CA GLY A 410 19.92 3.63 -9.25
C GLY A 410 21.13 3.42 -10.18
N MET A 411 21.20 4.14 -11.30
CA MET A 411 22.34 4.10 -12.21
C MET A 411 23.52 4.87 -11.60
N SER A 412 24.68 4.22 -11.44
CA SER A 412 25.89 4.85 -10.89
C SER A 412 26.45 5.95 -11.82
N ASP A 413 27.22 6.89 -11.26
CA ASP A 413 27.92 8.00 -11.95
C ASP A 413 28.91 7.56 -13.08
N ARG A 414 28.94 6.28 -13.46
CA ARG A 414 29.86 5.69 -14.44
C ARG A 414 29.35 5.70 -15.89
N LEU A 415 28.11 6.13 -16.14
CA LEU A 415 27.58 6.24 -17.51
C LEU A 415 27.65 7.67 -18.01
N THR A 416 28.23 7.86 -19.20
CA THR A 416 28.21 9.13 -19.91
C THR A 416 26.81 9.38 -20.46
N LEU A 417 25.98 10.06 -19.67
CA LEU A 417 24.62 10.46 -20.09
C LEU A 417 24.67 11.68 -21.01
N ALA A 418 23.66 11.81 -21.88
CA ALA A 418 23.47 12.99 -22.71
C ALA A 418 23.26 14.24 -21.82
N LYS A 419 24.00 15.31 -22.13
CA LYS A 419 23.88 16.61 -21.44
C LYS A 419 22.96 17.59 -22.16
N GLU A 420 22.66 17.32 -23.43
CA GLU A 420 21.90 18.17 -24.33
C GLU A 420 20.90 17.34 -25.14
N GLY A 421 19.87 18.00 -25.68
CA GLY A 421 18.88 17.43 -26.58
C GLY A 421 17.49 17.22 -25.96
N SER A 422 17.28 17.54 -24.67
CA SER A 422 15.93 17.52 -24.10
C SER A 422 14.92 18.46 -24.79
N PRO A 423 15.33 19.58 -25.44
CA PRO A 423 14.42 20.38 -26.26
C PRO A 423 13.82 19.62 -27.44
N LEU A 424 14.54 18.66 -28.02
CA LEU A 424 14.02 17.87 -29.15
C LEU A 424 12.80 17.04 -28.75
N LEU A 425 12.77 16.55 -27.50
CA LEU A 425 11.66 15.76 -26.97
C LEU A 425 10.41 16.61 -26.79
N THR A 426 10.60 17.79 -26.21
CA THR A 426 9.51 18.70 -25.86
C THR A 426 8.99 19.43 -27.10
N GLN A 427 9.84 19.86 -28.03
CA GLN A 427 9.41 20.44 -29.31
C GLN A 427 8.53 19.48 -30.11
N LYS A 428 8.85 18.19 -30.10
CA LYS A 428 8.10 17.18 -30.83
C LYS A 428 6.72 16.90 -30.23
N TRP A 429 6.62 16.77 -28.90
CA TRP A 429 5.40 16.27 -28.24
C TRP A 429 4.76 17.25 -27.24
N CYS A 430 5.16 18.53 -27.20
CA CYS A 430 4.62 19.50 -26.22
C CYS A 430 3.09 19.65 -26.27
N HIS A 431 2.49 19.45 -27.44
CA HIS A 431 1.06 19.63 -27.70
C HIS A 431 0.21 18.46 -27.18
N SER A 432 0.79 17.26 -27.04
CA SER A 432 0.09 16.01 -26.69
C SER A 432 0.48 15.47 -25.31
N LEU A 433 1.69 15.77 -24.81
CA LEU A 433 2.21 15.25 -23.55
C LEU A 433 1.36 15.63 -22.33
N ARG A 434 0.94 14.59 -21.60
CA ARG A 434 0.26 14.65 -20.30
C ARG A 434 1.19 14.28 -19.16
N GLU A 435 2.10 13.33 -19.38
CA GLU A 435 3.06 12.87 -18.39
C GLU A 435 4.47 12.85 -18.94
N LEU A 436 5.40 13.49 -18.21
CA LEU A 436 6.81 13.53 -18.57
C LEU A 436 7.68 13.16 -17.36
N ASP A 437 8.46 12.08 -17.47
CA ASP A 437 9.44 11.66 -16.48
C ASP A 437 10.87 11.73 -17.05
N LEU A 438 11.64 12.71 -16.58
CA LEU A 438 13.06 12.91 -16.90
C LEU A 438 13.95 12.60 -15.69
N SER A 439 13.48 11.79 -14.73
CA SER A 439 14.21 11.53 -13.50
C SER A 439 15.58 10.89 -13.75
N GLY A 440 16.59 11.36 -13.02
CA GLY A 440 17.97 10.85 -13.13
C GLY A 440 18.69 11.16 -14.45
N GLN A 441 18.06 11.91 -15.36
CA GLN A 441 18.69 12.31 -16.63
C GLN A 441 19.83 13.33 -16.42
N GLY A 442 20.83 13.27 -17.31
CA GLY A 442 22.08 14.03 -17.23
C GLY A 442 22.05 15.45 -17.81
N PHE A 443 20.89 15.95 -18.22
CA PHE A 443 20.74 17.23 -18.93
C PHE A 443 21.28 18.43 -18.14
N SER A 444 21.86 19.37 -18.87
CA SER A 444 22.35 20.63 -18.32
C SER A 444 21.21 21.56 -17.89
N GLU A 445 21.52 22.57 -17.08
CA GLU A 445 20.52 23.54 -16.61
C GLU A 445 19.88 24.31 -17.77
N LYS A 446 20.71 24.76 -18.72
CA LYS A 446 20.28 25.49 -19.92
C LYS A 446 19.41 24.62 -20.84
N ASP A 447 19.78 23.35 -21.00
CA ASP A 447 19.04 22.41 -21.84
C ASP A 447 17.64 22.12 -21.27
N LEU A 448 17.54 21.90 -19.95
CA LEU A 448 16.26 21.72 -19.26
C LEU A 448 15.40 22.99 -19.30
N GLU A 449 16.01 24.16 -19.17
CA GLU A 449 15.31 25.44 -19.28
C GLU A 449 14.70 25.62 -20.67
N GLN A 450 15.48 25.38 -21.73
CA GLN A 450 15.00 25.45 -23.11
C GLN A 450 13.92 24.40 -23.41
N ALA A 451 14.07 23.18 -22.90
CA ALA A 451 13.08 22.13 -23.09
C ALA A 451 11.75 22.46 -22.42
N LEU A 452 11.80 22.91 -21.17
CA LEU A 452 10.60 23.22 -20.42
C LEU A 452 9.93 24.54 -20.87
N ALA A 453 10.68 25.45 -21.50
CA ALA A 453 10.13 26.65 -22.14
C ALA A 453 9.23 26.33 -23.36
N ALA A 454 9.34 25.14 -23.97
CA ALA A 454 8.42 24.73 -25.04
C ALA A 454 6.96 24.67 -24.54
N PHE A 455 6.75 24.40 -23.24
CA PHE A 455 5.43 24.42 -22.62
C PHE A 455 4.96 25.84 -22.24
N SER A 456 5.78 26.89 -22.33
CA SER A 456 5.34 28.26 -22.04
C SER A 456 4.86 29.03 -23.27
N GLY A 457 5.13 28.51 -24.48
CA GLY A 457 5.11 29.30 -25.72
C GLY A 457 4.07 28.93 -26.76
N THR A 458 3.06 28.09 -26.49
CA THR A 458 2.06 27.71 -27.51
C THR A 458 1.07 28.86 -27.76
N PRO A 459 1.20 29.61 -28.87
CA PRO A 459 0.33 30.74 -29.18
C PRO A 459 -0.87 30.18 -29.93
N GLY A 460 -1.88 29.73 -29.17
CA GLY A 460 -3.12 29.25 -29.76
C GLY A 460 -3.91 28.35 -28.84
N GLY A 461 -4.67 28.95 -27.91
CA GLY A 461 -5.98 28.49 -27.39
C GLY A 461 -6.16 27.09 -26.77
N SER A 462 -5.25 26.15 -26.94
CA SER A 462 -5.36 24.78 -26.45
C SER A 462 -4.67 24.71 -25.09
N HIS A 463 -5.44 24.52 -24.03
CA HIS A 463 -4.90 24.27 -22.69
C HIS A 463 -3.84 23.15 -22.77
N LEU A 464 -2.61 23.46 -22.35
CA LEU A 464 -1.52 22.50 -22.31
C LEU A 464 -1.91 21.30 -21.44
N ALA A 465 -1.73 20.09 -21.98
CA ALA A 465 -2.24 18.86 -21.39
C ALA A 465 -1.38 18.32 -20.23
N LEU A 466 -0.23 18.95 -19.93
CA LEU A 466 0.73 18.42 -18.95
C LEU A 466 0.13 18.39 -17.53
N CYS A 467 -0.10 17.18 -17.04
CA CYS A 467 -0.69 16.88 -15.73
C CYS A 467 0.34 16.35 -14.73
N SER A 468 1.44 15.74 -15.21
CA SER A 468 2.42 15.05 -14.39
C SER A 468 3.84 15.34 -14.88
N LEU A 469 4.71 15.83 -13.99
CA LEU A 469 6.11 16.12 -14.31
C LEU A 469 7.05 15.57 -13.22
N ASN A 470 7.94 14.66 -13.61
CA ASN A 470 8.95 14.10 -12.72
C ASN A 470 10.36 14.56 -13.14
N LEU A 471 10.98 15.39 -12.31
CA LEU A 471 12.32 15.94 -12.51
C LEU A 471 13.31 15.45 -11.44
N ARG A 472 12.97 14.38 -10.71
CA ARG A 472 13.80 13.88 -9.60
C ARG A 472 15.26 13.67 -10.03
N GLY A 473 16.20 14.19 -9.26
CA GLY A 473 17.64 13.98 -9.50
C GLY A 473 18.24 14.76 -10.67
N THR A 474 17.47 15.65 -11.31
CA THR A 474 17.95 16.51 -12.41
C THR A 474 18.64 17.79 -11.88
N ARG A 475 19.09 18.65 -12.80
CA ARG A 475 19.70 19.96 -12.51
C ARG A 475 18.75 21.13 -12.78
N VAL A 476 17.44 20.93 -12.66
CA VAL A 476 16.45 22.01 -12.89
C VAL A 476 16.65 23.18 -11.92
N THR A 477 16.49 24.42 -12.43
CA THR A 477 16.63 25.65 -11.64
C THR A 477 15.27 26.10 -11.06
N PRO A 478 15.26 26.92 -9.99
CA PRO A 478 14.01 27.47 -9.44
C PRO A 478 13.23 28.32 -10.47
N GLY A 479 13.93 29.10 -11.32
CA GLY A 479 13.30 29.92 -12.35
C GLY A 479 12.51 29.08 -13.35
N THR A 480 13.12 27.99 -13.85
CA THR A 480 12.45 27.04 -14.75
C THR A 480 11.24 26.38 -14.10
N VAL A 481 11.34 25.96 -12.83
CA VAL A 481 10.20 25.38 -12.09
C VAL A 481 9.06 26.38 -11.97
N SER A 482 9.35 27.64 -11.65
CA SER A 482 8.32 28.68 -11.56
C SER A 482 7.64 28.92 -12.90
N SER A 483 8.41 28.96 -14.00
CA SER A 483 7.88 29.14 -15.36
C SER A 483 6.93 28.02 -15.78
N VAL A 484 7.28 26.76 -15.49
CA VAL A 484 6.44 25.60 -15.80
C VAL A 484 5.13 25.61 -14.99
N ILE A 485 5.20 25.94 -13.70
CA ILE A 485 3.99 26.00 -12.85
C ILE A 485 3.03 27.09 -13.33
N SER A 486 3.54 28.24 -13.79
CA SER A 486 2.69 29.28 -14.37
C SER A 486 2.12 28.93 -15.73
N SER A 487 2.84 28.13 -16.53
CA SER A 487 2.44 27.77 -17.89
C SER A 487 1.47 26.59 -17.94
N CYS A 488 1.53 25.68 -16.96
CA CYS A 488 0.74 24.45 -16.91
C CYS A 488 -0.23 24.43 -15.71
N PRO A 489 -1.41 25.09 -15.80
CA PRO A 489 -2.36 25.15 -14.69
C PRO A 489 -2.99 23.78 -14.34
N GLY A 490 -2.97 22.82 -15.29
CA GLY A 490 -3.45 21.46 -15.10
C GLY A 490 -2.50 20.52 -14.33
N LEU A 491 -1.32 21.00 -13.91
CA LEU A 491 -0.29 20.17 -13.28
C LEU A 491 -0.75 19.69 -11.89
N ARG A 492 -0.90 18.37 -11.74
CA ARG A 492 -1.34 17.68 -10.51
C ARG A 492 -0.21 16.98 -9.78
N TYR A 493 0.88 16.67 -10.47
CA TYR A 493 2.03 15.99 -9.89
C TYR A 493 3.32 16.65 -10.34
N LEU A 494 4.16 17.01 -9.36
CA LEU A 494 5.49 17.56 -9.61
C LEU A 494 6.49 16.92 -8.66
N ASN A 495 7.51 16.23 -9.18
CA ASN A 495 8.57 15.63 -8.36
C ASN A 495 9.90 16.36 -8.52
N LEU A 496 10.35 17.01 -7.45
CA LEU A 496 11.61 17.77 -7.37
C LEU A 496 12.62 17.15 -6.40
N GLU A 497 12.41 15.90 -5.96
CA GLU A 497 13.31 15.21 -5.05
C GLU A 497 14.74 15.15 -5.61
N SER A 498 15.74 15.31 -4.74
CA SER A 498 17.16 15.18 -5.10
C SER A 498 17.64 16.08 -6.25
N CYS A 499 16.89 17.11 -6.67
CA CYS A 499 17.37 18.07 -7.67
C CYS A 499 18.55 18.86 -7.11
N ARG A 500 19.70 18.86 -7.80
CA ARG A 500 20.95 19.41 -7.25
C ARG A 500 20.88 20.92 -7.07
N CYS A 501 20.28 21.62 -8.04
CA CYS A 501 20.26 23.09 -8.15
C CYS A 501 19.09 23.76 -7.40
N LEU A 502 18.22 22.99 -6.75
CA LEU A 502 17.12 23.51 -5.94
C LEU A 502 17.52 23.69 -4.46
N PRO A 503 16.94 24.66 -3.74
CA PRO A 503 17.10 24.77 -2.30
C PRO A 503 16.43 23.60 -1.56
N ARG A 504 16.96 23.20 -0.40
CA ARG A 504 16.48 22.03 0.38
C ARG A 504 14.97 22.04 0.64
N GLY A 505 14.37 23.21 0.86
CA GLY A 505 12.93 23.33 1.12
C GLY A 505 12.02 23.05 -0.07
N LEU A 506 12.55 23.01 -1.30
CA LEU A 506 11.78 22.71 -2.51
C LEU A 506 11.90 21.25 -2.96
N LYS A 507 12.87 20.48 -2.43
CA LYS A 507 13.20 19.11 -2.85
C LYS A 507 12.23 18.07 -2.29
N ARG A 508 11.02 18.02 -2.82
CA ARG A 508 10.00 17.02 -2.48
C ARG A 508 9.11 16.71 -3.68
N ALA A 509 8.32 15.65 -3.56
CA ALA A 509 7.18 15.41 -4.44
C ALA A 509 5.97 16.20 -3.96
N TYR A 510 5.26 16.82 -4.89
CA TYR A 510 4.02 17.59 -4.69
C TYR A 510 2.88 16.82 -5.35
N ARG A 511 1.77 16.63 -4.63
CA ARG A 511 0.61 15.88 -5.10
C ARG A 511 -0.66 16.70 -4.93
N GLY A 512 -1.37 16.90 -6.03
CA GLY A 512 -2.59 17.70 -6.08
C GLY A 512 -2.31 19.16 -6.49
N PRO A 513 -3.33 19.83 -7.05
CA PRO A 513 -3.17 21.16 -7.67
C PRO A 513 -2.72 22.23 -6.68
N GLU A 514 -3.19 22.19 -5.43
CA GLU A 514 -2.81 23.17 -4.39
C GLU A 514 -1.34 23.02 -3.96
N GLU A 515 -0.85 21.78 -3.82
CA GLU A 515 0.54 21.53 -3.45
C GLU A 515 1.50 21.94 -4.56
N VAL A 516 1.13 21.72 -5.83
CA VAL A 516 1.97 22.03 -6.99
C VAL A 516 2.19 23.54 -7.17
N GLN A 517 1.29 24.39 -6.66
CA GLN A 517 1.45 25.86 -6.68
C GLN A 517 2.40 26.37 -5.57
N TRP A 518 2.64 25.58 -4.52
CA TRP A 518 3.50 25.97 -3.39
C TRP A 518 4.94 26.39 -3.79
N PRO A 519 5.67 25.67 -4.65
CA PRO A 519 7.02 26.07 -5.07
C PRO A 519 7.06 27.48 -5.66
N ALA A 520 6.11 27.82 -6.54
CA ALA A 520 6.05 29.13 -7.18
C ALA A 520 5.89 30.26 -6.15
N GLY A 521 5.05 30.07 -5.12
CA GLY A 521 4.89 31.03 -4.03
C GLY A 521 6.16 31.23 -3.19
N VAL A 522 6.89 30.14 -2.90
CA VAL A 522 8.15 30.21 -2.14
C VAL A 522 9.27 30.88 -2.94
N ILE A 523 9.32 30.65 -4.25
CA ILE A 523 10.28 31.28 -5.16
C ILE A 523 10.02 32.79 -5.22
N ARG A 524 8.77 33.21 -5.49
CA ARG A 524 8.39 34.63 -5.50
C ARG A 524 8.65 35.36 -4.17
N ALA A 525 8.42 34.70 -3.04
CA ALA A 525 8.65 35.29 -1.71
C ALA A 525 10.14 35.48 -1.36
N ARG A 526 11.06 34.78 -2.05
CA ARG A 526 12.51 34.94 -1.85
C ARG A 526 13.08 36.14 -2.60
N ASP A 527 12.40 36.59 -3.64
CA ASP A 527 12.84 37.72 -4.49
C ASP A 527 12.33 39.09 -3.99
N ALA A 528 11.64 39.15 -2.85
CA ALA A 528 11.16 40.40 -2.24
C ALA A 528 12.22 41.07 -1.32
N PRO A 529 12.41 42.41 -1.37
CA PRO A 529 13.41 43.11 -0.56
C PRO A 529 13.02 43.18 0.94
N LYS A 530 13.99 42.94 1.83
CA LYS A 530 13.80 42.90 3.30
C LYS A 530 13.74 44.32 3.92
N GLY A 531 12.56 44.76 4.35
CA GLY A 531 12.39 45.94 5.20
C GLY A 531 12.75 45.68 6.69
N ARG A 532 13.46 46.62 7.30
CA ARG A 532 13.81 46.67 8.74
C ARG A 532 12.59 46.97 9.60
N PHE A 533 12.41 46.29 10.74
CA PHE A 533 11.68 46.85 11.88
C PHE A 533 12.21 46.41 13.25
N SER A 534 11.99 47.34 14.17
CA SER A 534 12.43 47.61 15.53
C SER A 534 12.03 46.58 16.60
N GLY A 535 12.84 46.49 17.65
CA GLY A 535 12.59 45.68 18.83
C GLY A 535 11.84 46.42 19.93
N LEU A 536 11.20 45.65 20.81
CA LEU A 536 10.72 46.02 22.15
C LEU A 536 10.82 44.77 23.07
N PRO A 537 10.89 44.95 24.41
CA PRO A 537 11.72 44.13 25.29
C PRO A 537 10.97 42.94 25.92
N THR A 538 11.72 41.91 26.29
CA THR A 538 11.24 40.76 27.06
C THR A 538 11.85 40.70 28.45
N THR A 539 11.03 40.83 29.48
CA THR A 539 11.35 40.40 30.85
C THR A 539 10.68 39.06 31.13
N SER A 540 11.45 38.03 31.51
CA SER A 540 11.24 37.26 32.75
C SER A 540 12.13 36.03 32.76
N SER A 541 12.77 35.83 33.91
CA SER A 541 13.67 34.76 34.30
C SER A 541 13.00 33.38 34.33
N GLY A 542 13.49 32.48 33.48
CA GLY A 542 13.31 31.03 33.59
C GLY A 542 14.55 30.36 33.03
N LYS A 543 15.18 29.44 33.78
CA LYS A 543 16.50 28.85 33.47
C LYS A 543 16.50 28.22 32.06
N PRO A 544 17.16 28.83 31.05
CA PRO A 544 16.95 28.52 29.63
C PRO A 544 17.65 27.25 29.11
N PHE A 545 18.30 26.48 30.00
CA PHE A 545 19.16 25.34 29.65
C PHE A 545 18.60 23.96 30.07
N GLN A 546 17.34 23.85 30.52
CA GLN A 546 16.79 22.58 31.01
C GLN A 546 16.63 21.48 29.95
N LEU A 547 16.61 21.86 28.67
CA LEU A 547 16.57 20.95 27.51
C LEU A 547 17.95 20.62 26.94
N TRP A 548 19.03 21.21 27.45
CA TRP A 548 20.38 21.07 26.90
C TRP A 548 21.12 19.78 27.26
N ALA A 549 20.65 19.00 28.24
CA ALA A 549 21.34 17.78 28.67
C ALA A 549 21.13 16.56 27.75
N GLN A 550 20.72 16.73 26.49
CA GLN A 550 19.93 15.71 25.79
C GLN A 550 20.25 15.53 24.29
N GLY A 551 21.54 15.49 23.94
CA GLY A 551 21.99 15.17 22.57
C GLY A 551 22.37 13.71 22.32
N LEU A 552 22.66 12.93 23.36
CA LEU A 552 23.23 11.57 23.22
C LEU A 552 22.49 10.46 23.99
N PHE A 553 21.63 10.78 24.99
CA PHE A 553 21.07 9.76 25.91
C PHE A 553 19.61 9.99 26.34
N CYS A 554 18.74 10.52 25.46
CA CYS A 554 17.29 10.54 25.72
C CYS A 554 16.69 9.15 25.55
N THR A 555 16.71 8.35 26.61
CA THR A 555 15.98 7.08 26.68
C THR A 555 14.54 7.30 27.15
N GLU A 556 13.63 6.38 26.83
CA GLU A 556 12.23 6.43 27.27
C GLU A 556 12.11 6.57 28.81
N ARG A 557 13.06 5.99 29.56
CA ARG A 557 13.15 6.10 31.03
C ARG A 557 13.49 7.51 31.53
N SER A 558 14.25 8.28 30.75
CA SER A 558 14.58 9.66 31.08
C SER A 558 13.37 10.59 30.91
N LEU A 559 12.61 10.40 29.82
CA LEU A 559 11.37 11.14 29.55
C LEU A 559 10.30 10.78 30.59
N ALA A 560 10.13 9.50 30.93
CA ALA A 560 9.19 9.06 31.96
C ALA A 560 9.50 9.69 33.34
N ARG A 561 10.78 9.77 33.73
CA ARG A 561 11.20 10.45 34.98
C ARG A 561 10.87 11.94 34.95
N ARG A 562 11.06 12.61 33.82
CA ARG A 562 10.71 14.04 33.67
C ARG A 562 9.21 14.29 33.69
N LEU A 563 8.41 13.41 33.07
CA LEU A 563 6.95 13.46 33.15
C LEU A 563 6.41 13.20 34.55
N LYS A 564 7.12 12.40 35.36
CA LYS A 564 6.78 12.20 36.77
C LYS A 564 6.99 13.46 37.60
N ASN A 565 8.04 14.24 37.30
CA ASN A 565 8.35 15.49 38.02
C ASN A 565 7.56 16.69 37.49
N ASN A 566 7.29 16.75 36.18
CA ASN A 566 6.42 17.74 35.53
C ASN A 566 5.47 17.01 34.57
N SER A 567 4.19 16.92 34.94
CA SER A 567 3.19 16.21 34.15
C SER A 567 2.88 16.84 32.78
N PHE A 568 3.31 18.09 32.55
CA PHE A 568 3.13 18.82 31.28
C PHE A 568 4.41 18.91 30.44
N TYR A 569 5.49 18.22 30.84
CA TYR A 569 6.74 18.20 30.10
C TYR A 569 6.52 17.84 28.60
N PRO A 570 7.15 18.56 27.66
CA PRO A 570 8.22 19.54 27.82
C PRO A 570 7.77 20.97 28.17
N PHE A 571 6.47 21.21 28.28
CA PHE A 571 5.93 22.53 28.57
C PHE A 571 5.93 22.85 30.07
N MET A 572 6.00 24.13 30.36
CA MET A 572 5.74 24.70 31.68
C MET A 572 4.38 25.38 31.64
N GLN A 573 3.54 25.08 32.63
CA GLN A 573 2.25 25.74 32.79
C GLN A 573 2.48 27.12 33.42
N GLN A 574 2.21 28.19 32.67
CA GLN A 574 2.38 29.57 33.17
C GLN A 574 1.07 30.10 33.78
N GLN A 575 -0.07 29.71 33.23
CA GLN A 575 -1.43 30.05 33.68
C GLN A 575 -2.37 28.85 33.47
N PRO A 576 -3.59 28.82 34.05
CA PRO A 576 -4.59 27.81 33.69
C PRO A 576 -4.80 27.85 32.18
N ASN A 577 -4.74 26.68 31.52
CA ASN A 577 -4.94 26.55 30.07
C ASN A 577 -3.89 27.24 29.16
N VAL A 578 -2.75 27.70 29.71
CA VAL A 578 -1.63 28.27 28.91
C VAL A 578 -0.31 27.55 29.22
N PHE A 579 0.23 26.86 28.22
CA PHE A 579 1.46 26.08 28.32
C PHE A 579 2.56 26.70 27.46
N VAL A 580 3.76 26.86 28.01
CA VAL A 580 4.90 27.51 27.34
C VAL A 580 6.08 26.57 27.27
N LEU A 581 6.68 26.47 26.09
CA LEU A 581 7.89 25.71 25.81
C LEU A 581 8.93 26.63 25.18
N GLU A 582 10.12 26.67 25.76
CA GLU A 582 11.24 27.44 25.23
C GLU A 582 12.43 26.53 25.02
N TYR A 583 13.03 26.59 23.82
CA TYR A 583 14.12 25.71 23.43
C TYR A 583 15.06 26.37 22.41
N TYR A 584 16.25 25.77 22.28
CA TYR A 584 17.25 26.09 21.26
C TYR A 584 17.36 24.93 20.27
N LEU A 585 17.88 25.17 19.07
CA LEU A 585 18.04 24.10 18.08
C LEU A 585 19.06 23.06 18.54
N ASP A 586 18.81 21.79 18.25
CA ASP A 586 19.73 20.67 18.57
C ASP A 586 21.11 20.80 17.89
N THR A 587 21.24 21.64 16.86
CA THR A 587 22.52 21.90 16.20
C THR A 587 23.47 22.77 17.03
N LEU A 588 22.99 23.43 18.09
CA LEU A 588 23.78 24.35 18.90
C LEU A 588 24.89 23.62 19.64
N TRP A 589 24.57 22.54 20.37
CA TRP A 589 25.58 21.77 21.08
C TRP A 589 26.51 21.00 20.13
N LYS A 590 26.02 20.55 18.97
CA LYS A 590 26.84 19.92 17.93
C LYS A 590 27.87 20.92 17.38
N GLY A 591 27.42 22.15 17.14
CA GLY A 591 28.29 23.27 16.76
C GLY A 591 29.31 23.59 17.86
N THR A 592 28.89 23.65 19.12
CA THR A 592 29.79 23.91 20.26
C THR A 592 30.79 22.78 20.47
N LEU A 593 30.37 21.51 20.37
CA LEU A 593 31.26 20.36 20.47
C LEU A 593 32.27 20.36 19.31
N LEU A 594 31.82 20.56 18.07
CA LEU A 594 32.70 20.66 16.91
C LEU A 594 33.70 21.81 17.07
N PHE A 595 33.24 22.98 17.52
CA PHE A 595 34.08 24.14 17.77
C PHE A 595 35.13 23.86 18.85
N ILE A 596 34.74 23.27 19.99
CA ILE A 596 35.66 22.93 21.08
C ILE A 596 36.66 21.85 20.64
N VAL A 597 36.21 20.77 20.02
CA VAL A 597 37.11 19.69 19.55
C VAL A 597 38.09 20.23 18.51
N CYS A 598 37.63 21.02 17.54
CA CYS A 598 38.52 21.61 16.54
C CYS A 598 39.52 22.61 17.14
N ILE A 599 39.11 23.41 18.13
CA ILE A 599 40.04 24.29 18.87
C ILE A 599 41.06 23.47 19.67
N LEU A 600 40.62 22.43 20.38
CA LEU A 600 41.51 21.56 21.16
C LEU A 600 42.52 20.85 20.25
N LEU A 601 42.10 20.39 19.08
CA LEU A 601 42.99 19.77 18.08
C LEU A 601 44.04 20.76 17.53
N ILE A 602 43.67 22.04 17.38
CA ILE A 602 44.60 23.10 16.99
C ILE A 602 45.54 23.46 18.15
N SER A 603 45.04 23.53 19.39
CA SER A 603 45.80 24.00 20.56
C SER A 603 46.72 22.95 21.17
N PHE A 604 46.35 21.67 21.17
CA PHE A 604 47.14 20.58 21.74
C PHE A 604 48.21 20.03 20.79
N GLY A 605 48.34 20.57 19.58
CA GLY A 605 49.43 20.18 18.68
C GLY A 605 49.48 18.68 18.37
N LEU A 606 48.34 17.98 18.39
CA LEU A 606 48.22 16.58 17.91
C LEU A 606 48.49 16.42 16.40
N VAL A 607 48.98 17.49 15.78
CA VAL A 607 49.51 17.58 14.42
C VAL A 607 51.04 17.78 14.44
N SER A 608 51.73 17.58 15.57
CA SER A 608 53.20 17.57 15.60
C SER A 608 53.80 16.31 14.95
N GLU A 609 52.98 15.30 14.64
CA GLU A 609 53.40 14.08 13.92
C GLU A 609 52.89 14.01 12.47
N VAL A 610 52.23 15.05 11.96
CA VAL A 610 51.83 15.14 10.53
C VAL A 610 52.62 16.25 9.86
N GLN A 611 53.95 16.10 9.86
CA GLN A 611 54.88 17.04 9.25
C GLN A 611 55.03 16.86 7.73
N LYS A 612 54.06 16.19 7.08
CA LYS A 612 53.91 16.17 5.61
C LYS A 612 52.42 16.20 5.23
N GLN A 613 52.02 17.30 4.59
CA GLN A 613 50.78 17.59 3.84
C GLN A 613 49.50 18.07 4.57
N GLU A 614 49.03 19.24 4.10
CA GLU A 614 47.66 19.76 3.82
C GLU A 614 46.47 19.46 4.76
N THR A 615 46.67 18.87 5.94
CA THR A 615 45.56 18.43 6.80
C THR A 615 45.12 19.45 7.87
N TRP A 616 45.91 20.51 8.09
CA TRP A 616 45.56 21.62 9.00
C TRP A 616 44.32 22.43 8.56
N GLY A 617 43.97 22.36 7.27
CA GLY A 617 42.76 23.01 6.75
C GLY A 617 41.46 22.43 7.32
N PHE A 618 41.44 21.14 7.68
CA PHE A 618 40.22 20.48 8.16
C PHE A 618 39.80 20.95 9.57
N PRO A 619 40.69 21.02 10.59
CA PRO A 619 40.35 21.62 11.88
C PRO A 619 39.96 23.09 11.79
N ALA A 620 40.69 23.89 10.99
CA ALA A 620 40.39 25.32 10.82
C ALA A 620 39.02 25.56 10.16
N TYR A 621 38.68 24.79 9.12
CA TYR A 621 37.35 24.78 8.53
C TYR A 621 36.28 24.30 9.52
N GLY A 622 36.60 23.29 10.35
CA GLY A 622 35.75 22.80 11.43
C GLY A 622 35.42 23.85 12.49
N VAL A 623 36.37 24.71 12.86
CA VAL A 623 36.12 25.88 13.73
C VAL A 623 35.13 26.84 13.08
N GLY A 624 35.31 27.18 11.80
CA GLY A 624 34.41 28.06 11.05
C GLY A 624 32.99 27.51 10.95
N VAL A 625 32.84 26.22 10.62
CA VAL A 625 31.54 25.54 10.55
C VAL A 625 30.90 25.42 11.94
N GLY A 626 31.68 25.08 12.97
CA GLY A 626 31.20 24.99 14.35
C GLY A 626 30.67 26.34 14.85
N LEU A 627 31.41 27.42 14.62
CA LEU A 627 31.00 28.78 14.98
C LEU A 627 29.76 29.22 14.21
N TRP A 628 29.68 28.95 12.90
CA TRP A 628 28.49 29.24 12.10
C TRP A 628 27.25 28.48 12.56
N LEU A 629 27.40 27.20 12.90
CA LEU A 629 26.34 26.38 13.47
C LEU A 629 25.88 26.91 14.82
N MET A 630 26.79 27.39 15.67
CA MET A 630 26.44 28.04 16.93
C MET A 630 25.63 29.33 16.67
N ILE A 631 26.15 30.25 15.86
CA ILE A 631 25.50 31.55 15.60
C ILE A 631 24.11 31.38 14.98
N SER A 632 23.96 30.46 14.02
CA SER A 632 22.67 30.20 13.37
C SER A 632 21.63 29.52 14.26
N SER A 633 22.06 28.84 15.34
CA SER A 633 21.16 28.10 16.24
C SER A 633 20.89 28.80 17.58
N LEU A 634 21.62 29.87 17.89
CA LEU A 634 21.41 30.76 19.05
C LEU A 634 20.02 31.42 19.17
N PRO A 635 19.24 31.67 18.09
CA PRO A 635 17.92 32.28 18.25
C PRO A 635 16.99 31.47 19.19
N ARG A 636 16.55 32.05 20.31
CA ARG A 636 15.64 31.34 21.24
C ARG A 636 14.27 31.14 20.59
N ARG A 637 13.76 29.90 20.62
CA ARG A 637 12.41 29.58 20.15
C ARG A 637 11.46 29.48 21.34
N ARG A 638 10.24 29.98 21.16
CA ARG A 638 9.17 29.95 22.17
C ARG A 638 7.86 29.52 21.52
N LEU A 639 7.31 28.39 21.98
CA LEU A 639 6.02 27.84 21.61
C LEU A 639 5.05 28.01 22.78
N VAL A 640 3.93 28.68 22.55
CA VAL A 640 2.87 28.92 23.53
C VAL A 640 1.61 28.23 23.05
N LEU A 641 1.05 27.34 23.87
CA LEU A 641 -0.25 26.74 23.68
C LEU A 641 -1.28 27.48 24.54
N ASN A 642 -2.17 28.26 23.91
CA ASN A 642 -3.29 28.91 24.59
C ASN A 642 -4.61 28.17 24.32
N HIS A 643 -5.04 27.33 25.26
CA HIS A 643 -6.29 26.59 25.14
C HIS A 643 -7.52 27.48 25.37
N ALA A 644 -7.43 28.56 26.16
CA ALA A 644 -8.56 29.48 26.32
C ALA A 644 -8.97 30.13 24.98
N ARG A 645 -8.00 30.34 24.07
CA ARG A 645 -8.23 30.90 22.73
C ARG A 645 -8.24 29.87 21.61
N GLY A 646 -7.96 28.59 21.90
CA GLY A 646 -7.87 27.54 20.89
C GLY A 646 -6.74 27.69 19.86
N VAL A 647 -5.71 28.50 20.16
CA VAL A 647 -4.61 28.82 19.23
C VAL A 647 -3.23 28.60 19.85
N TYR A 648 -2.27 28.16 19.03
CA TYR A 648 -0.86 28.14 19.40
C TYR A 648 -0.12 29.31 18.75
N HIS A 649 0.90 29.80 19.44
CA HIS A 649 1.79 30.86 18.98
C HIS A 649 3.23 30.37 19.00
N PHE A 650 3.93 30.49 17.89
CA PHE A 650 5.35 30.18 17.79
C PHE A 650 6.15 31.42 17.43
N SER A 651 7.19 31.68 18.20
CA SER A 651 8.05 32.84 18.03
C SER A 651 9.53 32.48 18.10
N ILE A 652 10.35 33.21 17.34
CA ILE A 652 11.82 33.09 17.33
C ILE A 652 12.37 34.47 17.67
N GLN A 653 13.16 34.57 18.76
CA GLN A 653 13.67 35.85 19.29
C GLN A 653 12.59 36.93 19.45
N GLY A 654 11.39 36.53 19.90
CA GLY A 654 10.26 37.45 20.07
C GLY A 654 9.48 37.80 18.80
N ARG A 655 9.93 37.37 17.61
CA ARG A 655 9.19 37.54 16.35
C ARG A 655 8.23 36.36 16.15
N THR A 656 6.93 36.64 16.03
CA THR A 656 5.92 35.62 15.71
C THR A 656 6.16 35.05 14.32
N VAL A 657 6.42 33.75 14.23
CA VAL A 657 6.67 33.04 12.97
C VAL A 657 5.39 32.39 12.46
N CYS A 658 4.62 31.78 13.36
CA CYS A 658 3.32 31.23 13.02
C CYS A 658 2.34 31.30 14.21
N GLN A 659 1.08 31.49 13.85
CA GLN A 659 -0.06 31.36 14.73
C GLN A 659 -1.07 30.48 14.00
N GLY A 660 -1.66 29.52 14.70
CA GLY A 660 -2.62 28.60 14.10
C GLY A 660 -3.50 27.92 15.13
N PRO A 661 -4.52 27.18 14.67
CA PRO A 661 -5.42 26.44 15.56
C PRO A 661 -4.70 25.29 16.27
N MET A 662 -5.16 24.97 17.48
CA MET A 662 -4.57 23.95 18.37
C MET A 662 -4.43 22.55 17.76
N HIS A 663 -5.37 22.15 16.89
CA HIS A 663 -5.36 20.80 16.30
C HIS A 663 -4.18 20.56 15.36
N LEU A 664 -3.48 21.61 14.93
CA LEU A 664 -2.28 21.52 14.10
C LEU A 664 -1.01 21.22 14.90
N VAL A 665 -1.06 21.24 16.23
CA VAL A 665 0.05 20.79 17.09
C VAL A 665 -0.23 19.36 17.56
N TYR A 666 0.73 18.47 17.38
CA TYR A 666 0.54 17.05 17.66
C TYR A 666 1.84 16.34 18.02
N VAL A 667 1.71 15.23 18.75
CA VAL A 667 2.81 14.30 19.01
C VAL A 667 2.71 13.16 18.01
N ARG A 668 3.82 12.78 17.38
CA ARG A 668 3.86 11.62 16.48
C ARG A 668 4.95 10.62 16.86
N LEU A 669 4.69 9.36 16.58
CA LEU A 669 5.67 8.29 16.63
C LEU A 669 6.22 8.03 15.21
N ALA A 670 7.51 8.25 15.00
CA ALA A 670 8.19 7.98 13.74
C ALA A 670 8.89 6.61 13.79
N LEU A 671 8.81 5.85 12.70
CA LEU A 671 9.50 4.57 12.53
C LEU A 671 10.71 4.78 11.62
N ASN A 672 11.89 4.41 12.11
CA ASN A 672 13.13 4.38 11.35
C ASN A 672 13.68 2.95 11.33
N SER A 673 14.30 2.54 10.23
CA SER A 673 14.95 1.22 10.10
C SER A 673 16.44 1.36 9.81
N ASP A 674 17.27 0.53 10.43
CA ASP A 674 18.71 0.47 10.11
C ASP A 674 19.00 -0.38 8.85
N ALA A 675 20.28 -0.45 8.47
CA ALA A 675 20.75 -1.25 7.34
C ALA A 675 20.53 -2.77 7.52
N TYR A 676 20.26 -3.23 8.75
CA TYR A 676 20.00 -4.63 9.11
C TYR A 676 18.50 -4.91 9.35
N ARG A 677 17.61 -3.99 8.95
CA ARG A 677 16.13 -4.06 9.13
C ARG A 677 15.65 -4.06 10.59
N ARG A 678 16.45 -3.62 11.56
CA ARG A 678 15.97 -3.38 12.93
C ARG A 678 15.19 -2.07 12.98
N CYS A 679 14.05 -2.10 13.66
CA CYS A 679 13.11 -1.00 13.74
C CYS A 679 13.34 -0.20 15.02
N PHE A 680 13.55 1.11 14.88
CA PHE A 680 13.67 2.06 15.98
C PHE A 680 12.56 3.10 15.89
N PHE A 681 12.01 3.44 17.04
CA PHE A 681 10.94 4.42 17.19
C PHE A 681 11.48 5.74 17.73
N GLN A 682 10.97 6.83 17.18
CA GLN A 682 11.31 8.20 17.56
C GLN A 682 10.04 8.95 17.95
N LEU A 683 10.01 9.57 19.13
CA LEU A 683 8.86 10.36 19.59
C LEU A 683 9.11 11.84 19.33
N VAL A 684 8.24 12.48 18.56
CA VAL A 684 8.46 13.84 18.05
C VAL A 684 7.22 14.70 18.28
N LEU A 685 7.41 15.91 18.81
CA LEU A 685 6.41 16.97 18.84
C LEU A 685 6.49 17.79 17.54
N CYS A 686 5.38 17.90 16.83
CA CYS A 686 5.28 18.53 15.53
C CYS A 686 4.10 19.51 15.46
N GLY A 687 4.09 20.33 14.40
CA GLY A 687 2.89 21.01 13.96
C GLY A 687 3.10 21.91 12.74
N HIS A 688 2.06 22.61 12.32
CA HIS A 688 2.12 23.45 11.11
C HIS A 688 3.17 24.57 11.26
N LYS A 689 4.15 24.61 10.35
CA LYS A 689 5.29 25.55 10.39
C LYS A 689 6.13 25.48 11.68
N LEU A 690 6.03 24.38 12.44
CA LEU A 690 6.88 24.11 13.60
C LEU A 690 8.04 23.19 13.21
N GLU A 691 9.24 23.51 13.68
CA GLU A 691 10.39 22.61 13.57
C GLU A 691 10.14 21.37 14.45
N PRO A 692 10.36 20.14 13.94
CA PRO A 692 10.09 18.92 14.70
C PRO A 692 11.01 18.85 15.92
N LEU A 693 10.42 18.80 17.12
CA LEU A 693 11.15 18.65 18.37
C LEU A 693 11.18 17.19 18.78
N VAL A 694 12.37 16.59 18.76
CA VAL A 694 12.59 15.19 19.13
C VAL A 694 12.61 15.07 20.65
N LEU A 695 11.65 14.33 21.21
CA LEU A 695 11.55 14.08 22.65
C LEU A 695 12.33 12.82 23.06
N VAL A 696 12.40 11.82 22.19
CA VAL A 696 13.19 10.59 22.34
C VAL A 696 13.77 10.22 20.97
N GLN A 697 15.09 10.02 20.89
CA GLN A 697 15.82 9.86 19.62
C GLN A 697 15.64 8.47 18.99
N LEU A 698 15.95 7.39 19.72
CA LEU A 698 15.96 6.01 19.21
C LEU A 698 15.56 5.05 20.34
N SER A 699 14.49 4.29 20.17
CA SER A 699 14.10 3.22 21.10
C SER A 699 13.48 2.04 20.35
N GLU A 700 13.83 0.80 20.73
CA GLU A 700 13.22 -0.41 20.16
C GLU A 700 11.87 -0.74 20.83
N ARG A 701 11.51 -0.03 21.90
CA ARG A 701 10.35 -0.34 22.75
C ARG A 701 9.11 0.43 22.34
N TYR A 702 8.43 -0.07 21.33
CA TYR A 702 7.21 0.52 20.78
C TYR A 702 6.16 0.87 21.85
N GLU A 703 5.79 -0.09 22.72
CA GLU A 703 4.70 0.11 23.71
C GLU A 703 4.99 1.24 24.71
N GLN A 704 6.24 1.38 25.14
CA GLN A 704 6.64 2.44 26.07
C GLN A 704 6.58 3.81 25.41
N MET A 705 6.96 3.88 24.13
CA MET A 705 6.95 5.10 23.34
C MET A 705 5.53 5.55 23.00
N GLU A 706 4.65 4.60 22.67
CA GLU A 706 3.23 4.84 22.43
C GLU A 706 2.53 5.35 23.70
N TYR A 707 2.77 4.70 24.85
CA TYR A 707 2.24 5.15 26.13
C TYR A 707 2.67 6.58 26.48
N LEU A 708 3.97 6.90 26.36
CA LEU A 708 4.50 8.23 26.66
C LEU A 708 3.93 9.28 25.71
N GLY A 709 3.84 8.98 24.41
CA GLY A 709 3.27 9.89 23.42
C GLY A 709 1.81 10.22 23.68
N ARG A 710 0.99 9.21 24.00
CA ARG A 710 -0.42 9.39 24.37
C ARG A 710 -0.59 10.11 25.70
N TYR A 711 0.28 9.84 26.67
CA TYR A 711 0.27 10.53 27.96
C TYR A 711 0.47 12.04 27.77
N ILE A 712 1.49 12.44 27.00
CA ILE A 712 1.77 13.84 26.69
C ILE A 712 0.58 14.48 25.95
N ALA A 713 0.09 13.81 24.90
CA ALA A 713 -1.03 14.32 24.12
C ALA A 713 -2.32 14.48 24.94
N ARG A 714 -2.57 13.58 25.90
CA ARG A 714 -3.71 13.66 26.82
C ARG A 714 -3.55 14.80 27.82
N LYS A 715 -2.36 15.00 28.40
CA LYS A 715 -2.12 16.05 29.38
C LYS A 715 -2.11 17.46 28.78
N LEU A 716 -1.61 17.59 27.55
CA LEU A 716 -1.61 18.85 26.79
C LEU A 716 -2.87 19.04 25.94
N ASN A 717 -3.79 18.08 25.92
CA ASN A 717 -5.02 18.11 25.13
C ASN A 717 -4.80 18.42 23.63
N ILE A 718 -3.81 17.76 23.03
CA ILE A 718 -3.41 17.86 21.61
C ILE A 718 -3.52 16.50 20.91
N ASN A 719 -3.29 16.44 19.60
CA ASN A 719 -3.41 15.19 18.82
C ASN A 719 -2.20 14.25 19.03
N TYR A 720 -2.43 12.94 18.91
CA TYR A 720 -1.39 11.92 18.87
C TYR A 720 -1.52 11.06 17.61
N PHE A 721 -0.41 10.87 16.89
CA PHE A 721 -0.35 9.98 15.73
C PHE A 721 0.66 8.84 15.93
N ASP A 722 0.19 7.62 15.73
CA ASP A 722 1.02 6.41 15.70
C ASP A 722 1.85 6.30 14.41
N CYS A 723 2.81 5.38 14.35
CA CYS A 723 3.72 5.21 13.21
C CYS A 723 3.05 4.64 11.95
N LEU A 724 1.95 3.91 12.09
CA LEU A 724 1.14 3.40 10.97
C LEU A 724 -0.02 4.34 10.70
N ALA A 725 -0.24 4.72 9.44
CA ALA A 725 -1.30 5.65 9.04
C ALA A 725 -2.73 5.12 9.26
N THR A 726 -2.91 3.81 9.35
CA THR A 726 -4.19 3.13 9.57
C THR A 726 -4.37 2.63 11.01
N SER A 727 -3.54 3.10 11.93
CA SER A 727 -3.56 2.61 13.30
C SER A 727 -4.82 3.06 14.04
N TYR A 728 -5.55 2.13 14.67
CA TYR A 728 -6.61 2.49 15.62
C TYR A 728 -6.07 3.23 16.87
N ARG A 729 -4.74 3.37 16.98
CA ARG A 729 -4.08 3.99 18.13
C ARG A 729 -3.89 5.50 18.00
N HIS A 730 -4.25 6.11 16.87
CA HIS A 730 -4.33 7.57 16.77
C HIS A 730 -5.28 8.15 17.83
N VAL A 731 -4.97 9.35 18.33
CA VAL A 731 -5.86 10.13 19.19
C VAL A 731 -6.09 11.46 18.51
N VAL A 732 -7.26 11.61 17.92
CA VAL A 732 -7.67 12.82 17.19
C VAL A 732 -8.68 13.58 18.04
N ARG A 733 -8.40 14.86 18.28
CA ARG A 733 -9.20 15.83 19.02
C ARG A 733 -9.53 16.98 18.08
N HIS A 734 -10.82 17.27 17.93
CA HIS A 734 -11.31 18.39 17.14
C HIS A 734 -11.39 19.66 18.00
N TRP A 735 -11.10 20.82 17.41
CA TRP A 735 -11.15 22.14 18.06
C TRP A 735 -12.09 23.05 17.24
N PRO A 736 -13.00 23.82 17.88
CA PRO A 736 -13.19 23.98 19.32
C PRO A 736 -13.83 22.76 20.00
N LEU A 737 -13.53 22.53 21.29
CA LEU A 737 -13.92 21.34 22.05
C LEU A 737 -15.44 21.22 22.36
N GLY A 738 -16.30 21.91 21.61
CA GLY A 738 -17.74 22.03 21.87
C GLY A 738 -18.66 21.53 20.75
N THR A 739 -18.17 21.17 19.57
CA THR A 739 -19.02 20.60 18.51
C THR A 739 -19.00 19.08 18.61
N THR A 740 -19.96 18.52 19.34
CA THR A 740 -20.30 17.10 19.30
C THR A 740 -20.70 16.69 17.90
N PHE A 741 -19.76 16.11 17.16
CA PHE A 741 -20.04 15.03 16.21
C PHE A 741 -19.18 13.85 16.63
N SER A 742 -19.80 12.89 17.31
CA SER A 742 -19.18 11.59 17.61
C SER A 742 -20.14 10.51 17.12
N PRO A 743 -19.80 9.77 16.04
CA PRO A 743 -20.49 8.53 15.75
C PRO A 743 -19.97 7.46 16.73
N GLY A 744 -20.83 7.06 17.65
CA GLY A 744 -20.79 5.72 18.26
C GLY A 744 -19.69 5.43 19.28
N ILE A 745 -19.75 6.02 20.48
CA ILE A 745 -19.36 5.33 21.73
C ILE A 745 -20.40 5.65 22.80
N VAL A 746 -21.20 4.65 23.14
CA VAL A 746 -22.13 4.68 24.28
C VAL A 746 -21.29 4.83 25.56
N LEU A 747 -21.41 5.99 26.23
CA LEU A 747 -20.90 6.15 27.59
C LEU A 747 -21.74 5.28 28.53
N ARG A 748 -21.13 4.27 29.14
CA ARG A 748 -21.67 3.62 30.35
C ARG A 748 -21.81 4.69 31.43
N LYS A 749 -23.05 5.08 31.75
CA LYS A 749 -23.38 5.79 32.98
C LYS A 749 -23.02 4.90 34.16
N THR A 750 -22.03 5.29 34.95
CA THR A 750 -21.85 4.80 36.32
C THR A 750 -22.96 5.41 37.17
N GLY A 751 -23.85 4.56 37.69
CA GLY A 751 -24.85 4.97 38.67
C GLY A 751 -24.20 5.35 39.98
N ALA A 752 -24.55 6.51 40.50
CA ALA A 752 -24.43 6.87 41.90
C ALA A 752 -25.75 7.53 42.31
N TYR A 753 -26.35 6.95 43.33
CA TYR A 753 -27.57 7.39 44.01
C TYR A 753 -27.40 8.79 44.63
N GLY A 754 -28.47 9.59 44.64
CA GLY A 754 -28.68 10.64 45.63
C GLY A 754 -29.41 11.89 45.14
N GLY A 755 -30.68 12.03 45.53
CA GLY A 755 -31.31 13.33 45.80
C GLY A 755 -32.11 13.99 44.66
N ASN A 756 -33.43 13.85 44.71
CA ASN A 756 -34.40 14.87 44.26
C ASN A 756 -34.17 16.15 45.11
N PRO A 757 -34.56 17.39 44.69
CA PRO A 757 -35.84 17.67 44.05
C PRO A 757 -35.89 18.81 43.00
N GLN A 758 -37.09 18.87 42.40
CA GLN A 758 -37.84 20.07 42.02
C GLN A 758 -37.75 20.60 40.59
N TRP A 759 -38.95 20.65 40.00
CA TRP A 759 -39.33 21.21 38.72
C TRP A 759 -39.20 22.73 38.70
N ASP A 760 -38.84 23.28 37.54
CA ASP A 760 -39.34 24.57 37.08
C ASP A 760 -39.49 24.49 35.54
N PRO A 761 -40.70 24.66 34.98
CA PRO A 761 -40.89 24.78 33.54
C PRO A 761 -41.11 26.25 33.20
N ASP A 762 -40.08 26.94 32.72
CA ASP A 762 -40.23 28.11 31.85
C ASP A 762 -38.89 28.47 31.20
N VAL A 763 -38.96 28.79 29.90
CA VAL A 763 -37.91 29.17 28.91
C VAL A 763 -37.33 28.06 28.02
#